data_AF-N9FFQ7-F1
#
_entry.id   AF-N9FFQ7-F1
#
_cell.length_a   1.000
_cell.length_b   1.000
_cell.length_c   1.000
_cell.angle_alpha   90.00
_cell.angle_beta   90.00
_cell.angle_gamma   90.00
#
_symmetry.space_group_name_H-M   'P 1'
#
loop_
_entity.id
_entity.type
_entity.pdbx_description
1 polymer ?
#
loop_
_entity_poly.entity_id
_entity_poly.type
_entity_poly.pdbx_seq_one_letter_code
_entity_poly.pdbx_strand_id
1 'polypeptide(L)'
;MLASNVLKLRLDRIEQQGHHLSVKDQIKLVTLIQPDLTANLYTQFFSLNLPKVWNFRHSTVDETHCSLRLIQLINQVFIPAYPQHAHRYAWFEQGLNFRLQHAQSPLAISERAALLTQLLACQDSDLKLSILNQLQDKYNNPSVTLALAELYSRLEDWSAAIKNYRMLFQQQAYHPESVHYDFIHCLLSRNDYHNEQGQRDAVEALECLTNLDCVQQPHLHEQLTQRAVVLLLPANLQSQPRELPKSLLGIQHKFKFVGYSLNHWLTTDEFIVPYYKNVVESAPKLLNNHEITMNLDRHKAANTALQKILMGRDLKLVSGINAVNHRMGFIWNYLQINPLVLDALVTAAHREPDAFYNLKQIPTSDYQHDAALLQVSSYLAKQQVAYNLSQQGHCIEFVEHTDVASFDLIVDGTPMQVKCSLDADQIGTFARQHPHIAIIVNIELAHLQEKYPSVFADFALSYASVQRSAVACLQHSTGNEEFLPIPLMNTGFAVYRNFNTSINSPILGMYSQDKYSSSISKNSLAVEATMGRALSDSIGAFFIGGIAVYRTWRIHKIEQRRPTSEKVALKAQSDLVVDLLIRFAEWFNQNLLKYRVDLYAFQLRQIETKLMGKIPEAIISTTLYAYKFEAYQRAQRLYIWIQKQLAHDHPKRRAQAGWVALAQADQFISIELKQHVRQLNAELQKYKQMSQHAEKLPDLEQQAPNDANPPYSIQAI
;
A
#
# COMPACT_ATOMS: atom_id res chain seq x y z
N MET A 1 -57.00 9.22 -23.64
CA MET A 1 -57.29 7.79 -23.90
C MET A 1 -58.77 7.61 -24.17
N LEU A 2 -59.12 6.69 -25.08
CA LEU A 2 -60.50 6.43 -25.52
C LEU A 2 -61.35 5.78 -24.42
N ALA A 3 -62.68 5.86 -24.56
CA ALA A 3 -63.60 5.07 -23.76
C ALA A 3 -63.44 3.58 -24.06
N SER A 4 -63.55 2.72 -23.06
CA SER A 4 -63.26 1.28 -23.14
C SER A 4 -64.06 0.56 -24.24
N ASN A 5 -65.33 0.93 -24.43
CA ASN A 5 -66.19 0.40 -25.49
C ASN A 5 -65.67 0.77 -26.90
N VAL A 6 -65.17 2.00 -27.05
CA VAL A 6 -64.61 2.51 -28.32
C VAL A 6 -63.25 1.87 -28.60
N LEU A 7 -62.42 1.73 -27.56
CA LEU A 7 -61.11 1.08 -27.68
C LEU A 7 -61.27 -0.39 -28.07
N LYS A 8 -62.20 -1.12 -27.46
CA LYS A 8 -62.50 -2.52 -27.78
C LYS A 8 -62.86 -2.73 -29.25
N LEU A 9 -63.83 -1.96 -29.76
CA LEU A 9 -64.25 -2.02 -31.17
C LEU A 9 -63.10 -1.72 -32.14
N ARG A 10 -62.20 -0.82 -31.77
CA ARG A 10 -61.05 -0.45 -32.63
C ARG A 10 -59.94 -1.49 -32.58
N LEU A 11 -59.71 -2.13 -31.43
CA LEU A 11 -58.79 -3.27 -31.32
C LEU A 11 -59.31 -4.46 -32.12
N ASP A 12 -60.61 -4.78 -32.04
CA ASP A 12 -61.25 -5.84 -32.84
C ASP A 12 -61.07 -5.58 -34.35
N ARG A 13 -61.24 -4.33 -34.79
CA ARG A 13 -60.99 -3.93 -36.18
C ARG A 13 -59.52 -4.08 -36.59
N ILE A 14 -58.58 -3.74 -35.72
CA ILE A 14 -57.14 -3.89 -35.99
C ILE A 14 -56.74 -5.37 -36.06
N GLU A 15 -57.32 -6.23 -35.22
CA GLU A 15 -57.05 -7.67 -35.27
C GLU A 15 -57.62 -8.33 -36.54
N GLN A 16 -58.80 -7.89 -37.00
CA GLN A 16 -59.44 -8.43 -38.21
C GLN A 16 -58.87 -7.86 -39.53
N GLN A 17 -58.45 -6.60 -39.53
CA GLN A 17 -58.07 -5.86 -40.75
C GLN A 17 -56.64 -5.29 -40.70
N GLY A 18 -55.83 -5.68 -39.71
CA GLY A 18 -54.52 -5.09 -39.44
C GLY A 18 -53.54 -5.14 -40.61
N HIS A 19 -53.60 -6.18 -41.45
CA HIS A 19 -52.77 -6.30 -42.65
C HIS A 19 -53.08 -5.23 -43.72
N HIS A 20 -54.25 -4.60 -43.68
CA HIS A 20 -54.66 -3.55 -44.62
C HIS A 20 -54.49 -2.13 -44.06
N LEU A 21 -54.06 -1.99 -42.80
CA LEU A 21 -53.87 -0.71 -42.12
C LEU A 21 -52.39 -0.42 -41.93
N SER A 22 -51.92 0.77 -42.32
CA SER A 22 -50.56 1.18 -42.00
C SER A 22 -50.39 1.31 -40.48
N VAL A 23 -49.17 1.12 -39.97
CA VAL A 23 -48.88 1.27 -38.53
C VAL A 23 -49.25 2.68 -38.02
N LYS A 24 -49.13 3.69 -38.89
CA LYS A 24 -49.56 5.08 -38.64
C LYS A 24 -51.07 5.21 -38.46
N ASP A 25 -51.86 4.42 -39.20
CA ASP A 25 -53.32 4.42 -39.10
C ASP A 25 -53.80 3.61 -37.89
N GLN A 26 -53.11 2.51 -37.59
CA GLN A 26 -53.36 1.71 -36.38
C GLN A 26 -53.13 2.55 -35.11
N ILE A 27 -52.05 3.34 -35.03
CA ILE A 27 -51.81 4.18 -33.86
C ILE A 27 -52.84 5.32 -33.74
N LYS A 28 -53.23 5.95 -34.86
CA LYS A 28 -54.32 6.95 -34.87
C LYS A 28 -55.63 6.40 -34.34
N LEU A 29 -55.98 5.17 -34.73
CA LEU A 29 -57.20 4.51 -34.28
C LEU A 29 -57.25 4.35 -32.76
N VAL A 30 -56.13 4.06 -32.11
CA VAL A 30 -56.10 3.84 -30.66
C VAL A 30 -55.84 5.11 -29.85
N THR A 31 -55.35 6.20 -30.46
CA THR A 31 -55.02 7.46 -29.75
C THR A 31 -56.03 8.60 -29.96
N LEU A 32 -56.65 8.72 -31.14
CA LEU A 32 -57.49 9.87 -31.50
C LEU A 32 -58.98 9.62 -31.26
N ILE A 33 -59.72 10.61 -30.75
CA ILE A 33 -61.18 10.50 -30.54
C ILE A 33 -61.92 10.31 -31.87
N GLN A 34 -61.52 11.02 -32.92
CA GLN A 34 -62.01 10.86 -34.30
C GLN A 34 -60.83 10.55 -35.23
N PRO A 35 -60.65 9.30 -35.68
CA PRO A 35 -59.56 8.94 -36.58
C PRO A 35 -60.01 9.11 -38.05
N ASP A 36 -59.52 10.16 -38.71
CA ASP A 36 -59.68 10.31 -40.16
C ASP A 36 -58.70 9.37 -40.88
N LEU A 37 -59.24 8.27 -41.41
CA LEU A 37 -58.50 7.24 -42.15
C LEU A 37 -58.45 7.50 -43.67
N THR A 38 -59.16 8.53 -44.16
CA THR A 38 -59.40 8.81 -45.59
C THR A 38 -58.59 10.01 -46.13
N ALA A 39 -57.60 10.48 -45.38
CA ALA A 39 -56.95 11.75 -45.68
C ALA A 39 -55.89 11.64 -46.79
N ASN A 40 -56.11 12.37 -47.90
CA ASN A 40 -55.25 12.45 -49.10
C ASN A 40 -53.77 12.77 -48.78
N LEU A 41 -52.87 12.38 -49.70
CA LEU A 41 -51.40 12.59 -49.70
C LEU A 41 -50.92 13.94 -49.10
N TYR A 42 -51.68 15.03 -49.24
CA TYR A 42 -51.33 16.36 -48.74
C TYR A 42 -51.56 16.59 -47.23
N THR A 43 -52.44 15.83 -46.58
CA THR A 43 -52.66 15.89 -45.11
C THR A 43 -51.68 15.01 -44.33
N GLN A 44 -50.88 14.18 -45.03
CA GLN A 44 -49.85 13.34 -44.44
C GLN A 44 -48.68 14.13 -43.82
N PHE A 45 -48.55 15.41 -44.18
CA PHE A 45 -47.52 16.36 -43.72
C PHE A 45 -47.77 16.91 -42.30
N PHE A 46 -48.98 16.80 -41.73
CA PHE A 46 -49.21 17.20 -40.34
C PHE A 46 -48.72 16.13 -39.36
N SER A 47 -47.85 16.56 -38.45
CA SER A 47 -47.10 15.77 -37.49
C SER A 47 -48.00 14.85 -36.67
N LEU A 48 -47.83 13.53 -36.84
CA LEU A 48 -48.41 12.55 -35.93
C LEU A 48 -47.81 12.76 -34.54
N ASN A 49 -48.58 13.31 -33.60
CA ASN A 49 -48.16 13.45 -32.22
C ASN A 49 -48.20 12.08 -31.53
N LEU A 50 -47.07 11.38 -31.55
CA LEU A 50 -46.90 10.11 -30.86
C LEU A 50 -47.11 10.31 -29.34
N PRO A 51 -47.82 9.39 -28.65
CA PRO A 51 -48.08 9.51 -27.23
C PRO A 51 -46.77 9.49 -26.42
N LYS A 52 -46.70 10.32 -25.39
CA LYS A 52 -45.58 10.32 -24.43
C LYS A 52 -45.86 9.41 -23.23
N VAL A 53 -47.13 9.31 -22.83
CA VAL A 53 -47.58 8.48 -21.70
C VAL A 53 -48.86 7.76 -22.10
N TRP A 54 -48.94 6.46 -21.78
CA TRP A 54 -50.11 5.62 -21.93
C TRP A 54 -50.86 5.49 -20.59
N ASN A 55 -52.13 5.89 -20.55
CA ASN A 55 -52.98 5.78 -19.37
C ASN A 55 -53.96 4.62 -19.50
N PHE A 56 -53.65 3.47 -18.92
CA PHE A 56 -54.47 2.26 -19.01
C PHE A 56 -55.64 2.28 -18.00
N ARG A 57 -56.84 1.90 -18.45
CA ARG A 57 -58.03 1.82 -17.59
C ARG A 57 -58.12 0.45 -16.91
N HIS A 58 -58.56 0.42 -15.66
CA HIS A 58 -58.55 -0.77 -14.80
C HIS A 58 -59.77 -0.87 -13.86
N SER A 59 -60.85 -0.11 -14.09
CA SER A 59 -61.98 -0.07 -13.14
C SER A 59 -62.86 -1.31 -13.19
N THR A 60 -62.87 -2.03 -14.32
CA THR A 60 -63.56 -3.32 -14.48
C THR A 60 -62.67 -4.38 -15.14
N VAL A 61 -63.09 -5.65 -15.06
CA VAL A 61 -62.37 -6.78 -15.68
C VAL A 61 -62.27 -6.61 -17.20
N ASP A 62 -63.34 -6.14 -17.84
CA ASP A 62 -63.36 -5.86 -19.29
C ASP A 62 -62.41 -4.73 -19.68
N GLU A 63 -62.31 -3.68 -18.86
CA GLU A 63 -61.37 -2.58 -19.08
C GLU A 63 -59.92 -3.06 -18.95
N THR A 64 -59.65 -3.91 -17.97
CA THR A 64 -58.33 -4.51 -17.77
C THR A 64 -57.94 -5.38 -18.95
N HIS A 65 -58.86 -6.22 -19.46
CA HIS A 65 -58.63 -7.04 -20.63
C HIS A 65 -58.39 -6.21 -21.91
N CYS A 66 -59.16 -5.14 -22.12
CA CYS A 66 -58.94 -4.22 -23.24
C CYS A 66 -57.58 -3.51 -23.16
N SER A 67 -57.17 -3.08 -21.97
CA SER A 67 -55.85 -2.47 -21.74
C SER A 67 -54.71 -3.45 -22.01
N LEU A 68 -54.84 -4.72 -21.63
CA LEU A 68 -53.85 -5.77 -21.92
C LEU A 68 -53.72 -6.04 -23.43
N ARG A 69 -54.83 -6.07 -24.17
CA ARG A 69 -54.82 -6.18 -25.64
C ARG A 69 -54.10 -4.99 -26.30
N LEU A 70 -54.33 -3.78 -25.81
CA LEU A 70 -53.61 -2.59 -26.29
C LEU A 70 -52.10 -2.68 -26.01
N ILE A 71 -51.69 -3.16 -24.83
CA ILE A 71 -50.27 -3.35 -24.49
C ILE A 71 -49.60 -4.35 -25.43
N GLN A 72 -50.30 -5.44 -25.78
CA GLN A 72 -49.79 -6.43 -26.74
C GLN A 72 -49.57 -5.80 -28.12
N LEU A 73 -50.52 -4.98 -28.60
CA LEU A 73 -50.38 -4.23 -29.85
C LEU A 73 -49.20 -3.23 -29.81
N ILE A 74 -49.04 -2.50 -28.69
CA ILE A 74 -47.91 -1.58 -28.48
C ILE A 74 -46.59 -2.35 -28.62
N ASN A 75 -46.44 -3.48 -27.91
CA ASN A 75 -45.20 -4.25 -27.89
C ASN A 75 -44.86 -4.89 -29.24
N GLN A 76 -45.86 -5.43 -29.95
CA GLN A 76 -45.63 -6.19 -31.19
C GLN A 76 -45.56 -5.32 -32.44
N VAL A 77 -46.25 -4.17 -32.45
CA VAL A 77 -46.41 -3.37 -33.68
C VAL A 77 -45.84 -1.96 -33.53
N PHE A 78 -46.12 -1.25 -32.44
CA PHE A 78 -45.72 0.15 -32.32
C PHE A 78 -44.27 0.36 -31.88
N ILE A 79 -43.75 -0.45 -30.96
CA ILE A 79 -42.34 -0.37 -30.54
C ILE A 79 -41.38 -0.65 -31.73
N PRO A 80 -41.57 -1.72 -32.54
CA PRO A 80 -40.72 -1.96 -33.70
C PRO A 80 -40.80 -0.86 -34.77
N ALA A 81 -41.97 -0.22 -34.94
CA ALA A 81 -42.16 0.84 -35.93
C ALA A 81 -41.61 2.20 -35.49
N TYR A 82 -41.54 2.46 -34.17
CA TYR A 82 -41.08 3.74 -33.61
C TYR A 82 -40.04 3.54 -32.49
N PRO A 83 -38.90 2.88 -32.76
CA PRO A 83 -37.98 2.42 -31.71
C PRO A 83 -37.37 3.57 -30.90
N GLN A 84 -36.97 4.67 -31.55
CA GLN A 84 -36.37 5.83 -30.88
C GLN A 84 -37.37 6.55 -29.95
N HIS A 85 -38.61 6.71 -30.39
CA HIS A 85 -39.64 7.38 -29.59
C HIS A 85 -40.12 6.49 -28.45
N ALA A 86 -40.35 5.21 -28.71
CA ALA A 86 -40.73 4.23 -27.70
C ALA A 86 -39.67 4.12 -26.59
N HIS A 87 -38.38 4.12 -26.96
CA HIS A 87 -37.27 4.09 -26.00
C HIS A 87 -37.18 5.39 -25.19
N ARG A 88 -37.33 6.56 -25.83
CA ARG A 88 -37.29 7.87 -25.14
C ARG A 88 -38.41 8.03 -24.10
N TYR A 89 -39.56 7.42 -24.32
CA TYR A 89 -40.75 7.57 -23.48
C TYR A 89 -41.14 6.29 -22.75
N ALA A 90 -40.24 5.30 -22.67
CA ALA A 90 -40.42 4.08 -21.86
C ALA A 90 -41.75 3.34 -22.11
N TRP A 91 -42.18 3.22 -23.36
CA TRP A 91 -43.49 2.63 -23.71
C TRP A 91 -43.62 1.18 -23.25
N PHE A 92 -42.53 0.42 -23.32
CA PHE A 92 -42.48 -0.98 -22.88
C PHE A 92 -42.70 -1.08 -21.37
N GLU A 93 -41.97 -0.26 -20.61
CA GLU A 93 -42.00 -0.21 -19.14
C GLU A 93 -43.39 0.18 -18.63
N GLN A 94 -44.04 1.17 -19.27
CA GLN A 94 -45.41 1.57 -18.93
C GLN A 94 -46.40 0.40 -19.08
N GLY A 95 -46.33 -0.33 -20.19
CA GLY A 95 -47.19 -1.49 -20.42
C GLY A 95 -46.89 -2.66 -19.48
N LEU A 96 -45.61 -2.92 -19.22
CA LEU A 96 -45.19 -3.99 -18.32
C LEU A 96 -45.60 -3.75 -16.87
N ASN A 97 -45.47 -2.51 -16.36
CA ASN A 97 -45.92 -2.15 -15.02
C ASN A 97 -47.43 -2.38 -14.85
N PHE A 98 -48.23 -1.98 -15.84
CA PHE A 98 -49.68 -2.24 -15.82
C PHE A 98 -50.00 -3.73 -15.83
N ARG A 99 -49.33 -4.51 -16.69
CA ARG A 99 -49.51 -5.97 -16.76
C ARG A 99 -49.16 -6.63 -15.42
N LEU A 100 -48.09 -6.20 -14.76
CA LEU A 100 -47.69 -6.77 -13.46
C LEU A 100 -48.65 -6.43 -12.34
N GLN A 101 -49.30 -5.26 -12.34
CA GLN A 101 -50.24 -4.86 -11.31
C GLN A 101 -51.63 -5.52 -11.46
N HIS A 102 -52.11 -5.66 -12.70
CA HIS A 102 -53.52 -6.02 -12.95
C HIS A 102 -53.75 -7.36 -13.66
N ALA A 103 -52.74 -8.00 -14.24
CA ALA A 103 -52.93 -9.32 -14.85
C ALA A 103 -53.06 -10.41 -13.77
N GLN A 104 -54.08 -11.27 -13.92
CA GLN A 104 -54.34 -12.39 -13.00
C GLN A 104 -53.49 -13.63 -13.29
N SER A 105 -52.97 -13.78 -14.52
CA SER A 105 -52.17 -14.94 -14.91
C SER A 105 -50.68 -14.78 -14.55
N PRO A 106 -50.06 -15.78 -13.90
CA PRO A 106 -48.63 -15.76 -13.61
C PRO A 106 -47.81 -15.88 -14.90
N LEU A 107 -46.67 -15.19 -14.96
CA LEU A 107 -45.77 -15.22 -16.12
C LEU A 107 -45.04 -16.56 -16.23
N ALA A 108 -45.05 -17.17 -17.42
CA ALA A 108 -44.24 -18.35 -17.71
C ALA A 108 -42.73 -18.06 -17.54
N ILE A 109 -41.92 -19.09 -17.25
CA ILE A 109 -40.47 -18.93 -17.02
C ILE A 109 -39.75 -18.39 -18.27
N SER A 110 -40.12 -18.88 -19.46
CA SER A 110 -39.57 -18.42 -20.74
C SER A 110 -39.93 -16.96 -21.05
N GLU A 111 -41.18 -16.55 -20.77
CA GLU A 111 -41.62 -15.17 -20.90
C GLU A 111 -40.87 -14.24 -19.96
N ARG A 112 -40.61 -14.67 -18.72
CA ARG A 112 -39.84 -13.89 -17.73
C ARG A 112 -38.43 -13.59 -18.21
N ALA A 113 -37.72 -14.58 -18.75
CA ALA A 113 -36.38 -14.39 -19.28
C ALA A 113 -36.37 -13.39 -20.46
N ALA A 114 -37.30 -13.54 -21.41
CA ALA A 114 -37.41 -12.63 -22.55
C ALA A 114 -37.74 -11.18 -22.13
N LEU A 115 -38.66 -11.01 -21.19
CA LEU A 115 -39.02 -9.70 -20.64
C LEU A 115 -37.85 -9.05 -19.90
N LEU A 116 -37.09 -9.83 -19.12
CA LEU A 116 -35.91 -9.33 -18.42
C LEU A 116 -34.85 -8.84 -19.39
N THR A 117 -34.56 -9.60 -20.46
CA THR A 117 -33.60 -9.18 -21.50
C THR A 117 -34.03 -7.87 -22.18
N GLN A 118 -35.33 -7.72 -22.49
CA GLN A 118 -35.86 -6.49 -23.07
C GLN A 118 -35.78 -5.31 -22.09
N LEU A 119 -36.05 -5.55 -20.81
CA LEU A 119 -36.00 -4.53 -19.77
C LEU A 119 -34.56 -4.08 -19.45
N LEU A 120 -33.58 -4.98 -19.56
CA LEU A 120 -32.17 -4.63 -19.40
C LEU A 120 -31.68 -3.68 -20.50
N ALA A 121 -32.23 -3.76 -21.71
CA ALA A 121 -31.94 -2.86 -22.82
C ALA A 121 -32.59 -1.47 -22.71
N CYS A 122 -33.54 -1.28 -21.78
CA CYS A 122 -34.19 0.00 -21.54
C CYS A 122 -33.32 0.97 -20.72
N GLN A 123 -33.61 2.28 -20.84
CA GLN A 123 -32.94 3.32 -20.06
C GLN A 123 -33.17 3.14 -18.57
N ASP A 124 -32.18 3.49 -17.76
CA ASP A 124 -32.31 3.47 -16.31
C ASP A 124 -33.30 4.56 -15.87
N SER A 125 -34.38 4.14 -15.21
CA SER A 125 -35.49 4.99 -14.80
C SER A 125 -36.15 4.45 -13.53
N ASP A 126 -36.84 5.31 -12.78
CA ASP A 126 -37.60 4.91 -11.59
C ASP A 126 -38.69 3.87 -11.93
N LEU A 127 -39.24 3.93 -13.14
CA LEU A 127 -40.19 2.94 -13.65
C LEU A 127 -39.54 1.56 -13.78
N LYS A 128 -38.36 1.48 -14.40
CA LYS A 128 -37.57 0.23 -14.52
C LYS A 128 -37.29 -0.37 -13.14
N LEU A 129 -36.91 0.46 -12.17
CA LEU A 129 -36.66 0.04 -10.79
C LEU A 129 -37.93 -0.49 -10.11
N SER A 130 -39.06 0.21 -10.25
CA SER A 130 -40.35 -0.22 -9.68
C SER A 130 -40.82 -1.57 -10.24
N ILE A 131 -40.62 -1.79 -11.54
CA ILE A 131 -40.98 -3.03 -12.24
C ILE A 131 -40.10 -4.18 -11.74
N LEU A 132 -38.79 -3.96 -11.64
CA LEU A 132 -37.87 -4.98 -11.16
C LEU A 132 -38.15 -5.37 -9.69
N ASN A 133 -38.47 -4.41 -8.82
CA ASN A 133 -38.88 -4.70 -7.44
C ASN A 133 -40.15 -5.56 -7.41
N GLN A 134 -41.18 -5.21 -8.20
CA GLN A 134 -42.41 -6.03 -8.30
C GLN A 134 -42.13 -7.45 -8.83
N LEU A 135 -41.21 -7.60 -9.78
CA LEU A 135 -40.80 -8.91 -10.29
C LEU A 135 -40.05 -9.73 -9.23
N GLN A 136 -39.21 -9.08 -8.44
CA GLN A 136 -38.49 -9.72 -7.34
C GLN A 136 -39.46 -10.20 -6.25
N ASP A 137 -40.39 -9.35 -5.82
CA ASP A 137 -41.39 -9.68 -4.80
C ASP A 137 -42.28 -10.85 -5.21
N LYS A 138 -42.63 -10.94 -6.50
CA LYS A 138 -43.53 -12.00 -7.00
C LYS A 138 -42.84 -13.32 -7.28
N TYR A 139 -41.59 -13.31 -7.75
CA TYR A 139 -40.96 -14.50 -8.32
C TYR A 139 -39.62 -14.91 -7.68
N ASN A 140 -38.98 -14.01 -6.91
CA ASN A 140 -37.70 -14.25 -6.23
C ASN A 140 -36.66 -14.97 -7.11
N ASN A 141 -36.34 -14.40 -8.28
CA ASN A 141 -35.47 -15.01 -9.29
C ASN A 141 -34.05 -14.40 -9.25
N PRO A 142 -32.98 -15.21 -9.29
CA PRO A 142 -31.59 -14.71 -9.23
C PRO A 142 -31.24 -13.75 -10.37
N SER A 143 -31.74 -13.96 -11.59
CA SER A 143 -31.48 -13.04 -12.71
C SER A 143 -32.14 -11.67 -12.49
N VAL A 144 -33.29 -11.63 -11.83
CA VAL A 144 -33.96 -10.37 -11.46
C VAL A 144 -33.21 -9.69 -10.31
N THR A 145 -32.73 -10.47 -9.34
CA THR A 145 -31.92 -9.96 -8.23
C THR A 145 -30.61 -9.33 -8.71
N LEU A 146 -29.92 -9.96 -9.67
CA LEU A 146 -28.73 -9.41 -10.30
C LEU A 146 -29.04 -8.10 -11.04
N ALA A 147 -30.09 -8.09 -11.87
CA ALA A 147 -30.51 -6.90 -12.60
C ALA A 147 -30.86 -5.72 -11.67
N LEU A 148 -31.48 -6.00 -10.52
CA LEU A 148 -31.73 -5.01 -9.46
C LEU A 148 -30.42 -4.49 -8.87
N ALA A 149 -29.50 -5.38 -8.51
CA ALA A 149 -28.22 -4.99 -7.91
C ALA A 149 -27.40 -4.09 -8.83
N GLU A 150 -27.33 -4.44 -10.12
CA GLU A 150 -26.65 -3.64 -11.14
C GLU A 150 -27.35 -2.28 -11.36
N LEU A 151 -28.69 -2.24 -11.37
CA LEU A 151 -29.43 -0.99 -11.52
C LEU A 151 -29.21 -0.06 -10.32
N TYR A 152 -29.31 -0.57 -9.09
CA TYR A 152 -29.01 0.21 -7.88
C TYR A 152 -27.57 0.72 -7.88
N SER A 153 -26.61 -0.08 -8.35
CA SER A 153 -25.21 0.34 -8.52
C SER A 153 -25.08 1.51 -9.51
N ARG A 154 -25.76 1.45 -10.67
CA ARG A 154 -25.76 2.55 -11.66
C ARG A 154 -26.48 3.80 -11.18
N LEU A 155 -27.46 3.66 -10.29
CA LEU A 155 -28.17 4.76 -9.63
C LEU A 155 -27.43 5.30 -8.38
N GLU A 156 -26.25 4.76 -8.06
CA GLU A 156 -25.43 5.12 -6.90
C GLU A 156 -26.11 4.87 -5.54
N ASP A 157 -27.18 4.07 -5.47
CA ASP A 157 -27.74 3.56 -4.22
C ASP A 157 -26.99 2.29 -3.80
N TRP A 158 -25.80 2.50 -3.24
CA TRP A 158 -24.90 1.42 -2.86
C TRP A 158 -25.49 0.48 -1.81
N SER A 159 -26.31 0.99 -0.88
CA SER A 159 -26.87 0.18 0.20
C SER A 159 -27.91 -0.81 -0.33
N ALA A 160 -28.79 -0.36 -1.24
CA ALA A 160 -29.73 -1.24 -1.91
C ALA A 160 -29.01 -2.24 -2.84
N ALA A 161 -27.96 -1.81 -3.55
CA ALA A 161 -27.15 -2.68 -4.39
C ALA A 161 -26.51 -3.83 -3.58
N ILE A 162 -25.81 -3.50 -2.49
CA ILE A 162 -25.15 -4.46 -1.58
C ILE A 162 -26.16 -5.47 -1.02
N LYS A 163 -27.35 -5.00 -0.61
CA LYS A 163 -28.42 -5.89 -0.12
C LYS A 163 -28.84 -6.91 -1.18
N ASN A 164 -29.02 -6.49 -2.43
CA ASN A 164 -29.40 -7.38 -3.51
C ASN A 164 -28.26 -8.35 -3.89
N TYR A 165 -27.01 -7.91 -3.92
CA TYR A 165 -25.87 -8.81 -4.12
C TYR A 165 -25.76 -9.88 -3.02
N ARG A 166 -25.95 -9.51 -1.74
CA ARG A 166 -25.97 -10.48 -0.64
C ARG A 166 -27.10 -11.50 -0.79
N MET A 167 -28.29 -11.06 -1.21
CA MET A 167 -29.39 -11.96 -1.51
C MET A 167 -29.06 -12.90 -2.68
N LEU A 168 -28.39 -12.39 -3.72
CA LEU A 168 -27.94 -13.18 -4.87
C LEU A 168 -26.94 -14.29 -4.44
N PHE A 169 -25.97 -13.96 -3.59
CA PHE A 169 -25.00 -14.93 -3.06
C PHE A 169 -25.65 -16.01 -2.17
N GLN A 170 -26.80 -15.73 -1.56
CA GLN A 170 -27.57 -16.74 -0.81
C GLN A 170 -28.38 -17.68 -1.72
N GLN A 171 -28.83 -17.19 -2.88
CA GLN A 171 -29.65 -17.96 -3.82
C GLN A 171 -28.85 -18.93 -4.68
N GLN A 172 -27.57 -18.62 -4.95
CA GLN A 172 -26.70 -19.42 -5.82
C GLN A 172 -25.28 -19.46 -5.26
N ALA A 173 -24.67 -20.65 -5.28
CA ALA A 173 -23.33 -20.88 -4.73
C ALA A 173 -22.19 -20.43 -5.67
N TYR A 174 -22.42 -20.37 -6.99
CA TYR A 174 -21.39 -20.03 -7.97
C TYR A 174 -21.79 -18.80 -8.78
N HIS A 175 -20.90 -17.81 -8.82
CA HIS A 175 -21.07 -16.56 -9.56
C HIS A 175 -19.83 -16.24 -10.38
N PRO A 176 -19.97 -15.58 -11.54
CA PRO A 176 -18.82 -15.12 -12.30
C PRO A 176 -18.02 -14.08 -11.50
N GLU A 177 -16.73 -13.98 -11.82
CA GLU A 177 -15.80 -13.02 -11.19
C GLU A 177 -16.29 -11.57 -11.31
N SER A 178 -16.94 -11.21 -12.42
CA SER A 178 -17.48 -9.86 -12.65
C SER A 178 -18.51 -9.45 -11.59
N VAL A 179 -19.39 -10.35 -11.17
CA VAL A 179 -20.42 -10.08 -10.16
C VAL A 179 -19.79 -9.84 -8.79
N HIS A 180 -18.72 -10.56 -8.46
CA HIS A 180 -17.96 -10.32 -7.25
C HIS A 180 -17.28 -8.93 -7.30
N TYR A 181 -16.71 -8.54 -8.44
CA TYR A 181 -16.13 -7.21 -8.59
C TYR A 181 -17.14 -6.08 -8.53
N ASP A 182 -18.33 -6.25 -9.09
CA ASP A 182 -19.39 -5.24 -8.98
C ASP A 182 -19.85 -5.09 -7.53
N PHE A 183 -19.96 -6.20 -6.78
CA PHE A 183 -20.24 -6.19 -5.35
C PHE A 183 -19.13 -5.48 -4.54
N ILE A 184 -17.87 -5.85 -4.77
CA ILE A 184 -16.70 -5.21 -4.14
C ILE A 184 -16.65 -3.72 -4.47
N HIS A 185 -16.96 -3.34 -5.72
CA HIS A 185 -17.03 -1.94 -6.13
C HIS A 185 -18.10 -1.17 -5.34
N CYS A 186 -19.27 -1.78 -5.11
CA CYS A 186 -20.32 -1.17 -4.30
C CYS A 186 -19.87 -0.98 -2.84
N LEU A 187 -19.25 -1.99 -2.22
CA LEU A 187 -18.69 -1.91 -0.87
C LEU A 187 -17.68 -0.75 -0.75
N LEU A 188 -16.72 -0.68 -1.66
CA LEU A 188 -15.69 0.37 -1.68
C LEU A 188 -16.22 1.76 -2.04
N SER A 189 -17.39 1.85 -2.67
CA SER A 189 -18.03 3.13 -3.02
C SER A 189 -18.92 3.66 -1.90
N ARG A 190 -19.52 2.78 -1.09
CA ARG A 190 -20.25 3.18 0.12
C ARG A 190 -19.30 3.63 1.23
N ASN A 191 -18.42 2.74 1.68
CA ASN A 191 -17.37 2.89 2.71
C ASN A 191 -17.66 3.65 4.04
N ASP A 192 -18.82 4.30 4.19
CA ASP A 192 -19.25 5.03 5.38
C ASP A 192 -20.03 4.13 6.36
N TYR A 193 -20.29 2.88 5.98
CA TYR A 193 -21.02 1.91 6.79
C TYR A 193 -20.07 1.09 7.66
N HIS A 194 -20.50 0.88 8.91
CA HIS A 194 -19.88 -0.06 9.84
C HIS A 194 -20.82 -1.25 10.05
N ASN A 195 -20.32 -2.47 9.84
CA ASN A 195 -21.10 -3.69 10.06
C ASN A 195 -21.36 -3.94 11.56
N GLU A 196 -22.12 -4.99 11.89
CA GLU A 196 -22.45 -5.38 13.28
C GLU A 196 -21.21 -5.66 14.15
N GLN A 197 -20.07 -5.96 13.52
CA GLN A 197 -18.77 -6.16 14.17
C GLN A 197 -17.95 -4.86 14.27
N GLY A 198 -18.49 -3.72 13.83
CA GLY A 198 -17.84 -2.40 13.80
C GLY A 198 -16.82 -2.21 12.68
N GLN A 199 -16.74 -3.14 11.72
CA GLN A 199 -15.78 -3.12 10.62
C GLN A 199 -16.33 -2.31 9.44
N ARG A 200 -15.43 -1.65 8.71
CA ARG A 200 -15.76 -0.88 7.50
C ARG A 200 -15.96 -1.81 6.31
N ASP A 201 -16.74 -1.37 5.33
CA ASP A 201 -16.93 -2.08 4.06
C ASP A 201 -15.61 -2.43 3.34
N ALA A 202 -14.57 -1.60 3.51
CA ALA A 202 -13.24 -1.87 2.95
C ALA A 202 -12.59 -3.16 3.50
N VAL A 203 -12.94 -3.59 4.72
CA VAL A 203 -12.47 -4.85 5.32
C VAL A 203 -13.10 -6.03 4.60
N GLU A 204 -14.44 -6.00 4.45
CA GLU A 204 -15.21 -7.03 3.74
C GLU A 204 -14.79 -7.11 2.27
N ALA A 205 -14.62 -5.95 1.62
CA ALA A 205 -14.16 -5.88 0.23
C ALA A 205 -12.78 -6.54 0.04
N LEU A 206 -11.84 -6.28 0.95
CA LEU A 206 -10.50 -6.86 0.86
C LEU A 206 -10.52 -8.38 1.12
N GLU A 207 -11.32 -8.83 2.09
CA GLU A 207 -11.51 -10.27 2.37
C GLU A 207 -12.12 -11.00 1.16
N CYS A 208 -13.14 -10.42 0.53
CA CYS A 208 -13.72 -10.96 -0.70
C CYS A 208 -12.68 -11.02 -1.82
N LEU A 209 -11.85 -10.00 -2.00
CA LEU A 209 -10.78 -9.99 -3.02
C LEU A 209 -9.77 -11.12 -2.80
N THR A 210 -9.32 -11.35 -1.57
CA THR A 210 -8.33 -12.39 -1.26
C THR A 210 -8.88 -13.82 -1.36
N ASN A 211 -10.19 -13.99 -1.30
CA ASN A 211 -10.85 -15.30 -1.35
C ASN A 211 -11.28 -15.71 -2.79
N LEU A 212 -10.89 -14.96 -3.83
CA LEU A 212 -11.20 -15.31 -5.22
C LEU A 212 -10.26 -16.40 -5.73
N ASP A 213 -10.80 -17.60 -6.00
CA ASP A 213 -10.02 -18.79 -6.40
C ASP A 213 -9.33 -18.66 -7.78
N CYS A 214 -9.89 -17.88 -8.71
CA CYS A 214 -9.33 -17.69 -10.05
C CYS A 214 -9.54 -16.24 -10.52
N VAL A 215 -8.43 -15.55 -10.82
CA VAL A 215 -8.44 -14.16 -11.30
C VAL A 215 -8.24 -14.14 -12.81
N GLN A 216 -9.31 -13.88 -13.57
CA GLN A 216 -9.25 -13.72 -15.02
C GLN A 216 -8.89 -12.28 -15.41
N GLN A 217 -9.20 -11.29 -14.56
CA GLN A 217 -8.93 -9.87 -14.80
C GLN A 217 -7.91 -9.29 -13.80
N PRO A 218 -6.59 -9.58 -13.96
CA PRO A 218 -5.58 -9.22 -12.97
C PRO A 218 -5.43 -7.71 -12.75
N HIS A 219 -5.64 -6.90 -13.78
CA HIS A 219 -5.52 -5.44 -13.67
C HIS A 219 -6.67 -4.83 -12.86
N LEU A 220 -7.89 -5.34 -13.02
CA LEU A 220 -9.05 -4.88 -12.24
C LEU A 220 -8.92 -5.33 -10.79
N HIS A 221 -8.48 -6.57 -10.57
CA HIS A 221 -8.17 -7.10 -9.25
C HIS A 221 -7.16 -6.22 -8.50
N GLU A 222 -6.01 -5.91 -9.11
CA GLU A 222 -4.98 -5.06 -8.50
C GLU A 222 -5.53 -3.66 -8.18
N GLN A 223 -6.34 -3.09 -9.07
CA GLN A 223 -6.93 -1.76 -8.89
C GLN A 223 -7.91 -1.73 -7.71
N LEU A 224 -8.77 -2.75 -7.57
CA LEU A 224 -9.72 -2.86 -6.47
C LEU A 224 -8.99 -3.14 -5.14
N THR A 225 -7.97 -4.01 -5.14
CA THR A 225 -7.13 -4.28 -3.97
C THR A 225 -6.42 -3.00 -3.51
N GLN A 226 -5.84 -2.23 -4.42
CA GLN A 226 -5.24 -0.94 -4.07
C GLN A 226 -6.26 0.04 -3.48
N ARG A 227 -7.46 0.12 -4.06
CA ARG A 227 -8.52 0.99 -3.54
C ARG A 227 -8.96 0.56 -2.13
N ALA A 228 -9.13 -0.74 -1.89
CA ALA A 228 -9.45 -1.27 -0.56
C ALA A 228 -8.35 -0.96 0.47
N VAL A 229 -7.09 -1.20 0.11
CA VAL A 229 -5.94 -0.92 0.99
C VAL A 229 -5.84 0.57 1.33
N VAL A 230 -6.02 1.48 0.37
CA VAL A 230 -6.00 2.93 0.63
C VAL A 230 -7.07 3.34 1.63
N LEU A 231 -8.27 2.74 1.59
CA LEU A 231 -9.35 3.05 2.53
C LEU A 231 -9.11 2.49 3.94
N LEU A 232 -8.31 1.43 4.07
CA LEU A 232 -7.92 0.84 5.36
C LEU A 232 -6.72 1.55 6.00
N LEU A 233 -5.84 2.14 5.20
CA LEU A 233 -4.67 2.84 5.70
C LEU A 233 -5.00 4.25 6.23
N PRO A 234 -4.30 4.72 7.27
CA PRO A 234 -4.45 6.08 7.77
C PRO A 234 -3.94 7.12 6.75
N ALA A 235 -4.49 8.34 6.80
CA ALA A 235 -4.23 9.39 5.81
C ALA A 235 -2.74 9.76 5.62
N ASN A 236 -1.90 9.57 6.64
CA ASN A 236 -0.45 9.76 6.57
C ASN A 236 0.28 8.67 5.75
N LEU A 237 -0.30 7.47 5.65
CA LEU A 237 0.22 6.36 4.87
C LEU A 237 -0.50 6.19 3.52
N GLN A 238 -1.62 6.87 3.31
CA GLN A 238 -2.26 6.94 2.00
C GLN A 238 -1.32 7.66 1.04
N SER A 239 -0.73 6.92 0.09
CA SER A 239 -0.05 7.55 -1.02
C SER A 239 -1.05 8.44 -1.77
N GLN A 240 -0.90 9.77 -1.72
CA GLN A 240 -1.52 10.63 -2.72
C GLN A 240 -1.02 10.23 -4.13
N PRO A 241 -1.83 10.43 -5.18
CA PRO A 241 -2.44 9.32 -5.93
C PRO A 241 -1.58 8.77 -7.07
N ARG A 242 -1.84 7.51 -7.42
CA ARG A 242 -1.56 6.96 -8.75
C ARG A 242 -2.19 7.90 -9.78
N GLU A 243 -1.38 8.49 -10.65
CA GLU A 243 -1.86 8.83 -11.98
C GLU A 243 -2.39 7.52 -12.58
N LEU A 244 -3.72 7.35 -12.61
CA LEU A 244 -4.35 6.49 -13.61
C LEU A 244 -3.71 6.83 -14.97
N PRO A 245 -3.45 5.87 -15.86
CA PRO A 245 -2.98 6.17 -17.20
C PRO A 245 -4.11 6.82 -18.00
N LYS A 246 -4.39 8.11 -17.74
CA LYS A 246 -5.14 8.96 -18.64
C LYS A 246 -4.21 9.32 -19.79
N SER A 247 -4.13 8.40 -20.76
CA SER A 247 -3.78 8.78 -22.12
C SER A 247 -4.63 10.01 -22.49
N LEU A 248 -3.98 11.10 -22.89
CA LEU A 248 -4.56 12.42 -23.24
C LEU A 248 -4.46 13.57 -22.21
N LEU A 249 -3.85 13.37 -21.02
CA LEU A 249 -3.35 14.50 -20.19
C LEU A 249 -1.82 14.67 -20.24
N GLY A 250 -1.13 13.79 -20.97
CA GLY A 250 0.31 13.84 -21.24
C GLY A 250 0.76 14.98 -22.17
N ILE A 251 -0.15 15.89 -22.55
CA ILE A 251 0.16 17.05 -23.39
C ILE A 251 0.17 18.33 -22.53
N GLN A 252 -0.77 18.50 -21.58
CA GLN A 252 -0.82 19.71 -20.75
C GLN A 252 0.24 19.74 -19.63
N HIS A 253 0.66 18.59 -19.10
CA HIS A 253 1.84 18.53 -18.21
C HIS A 253 3.18 18.62 -18.95
N LYS A 254 3.22 18.26 -20.24
CA LYS A 254 4.38 18.51 -21.10
C LYS A 254 4.58 20.00 -21.41
N PHE A 255 3.51 20.81 -21.38
CA PHE A 255 3.60 22.25 -21.66
C PHE A 255 3.90 23.13 -20.43
N LYS A 256 3.70 22.66 -19.19
CA LYS A 256 4.20 23.38 -17.99
C LYS A 256 5.69 23.17 -17.71
N PHE A 257 6.34 22.22 -18.40
CA PHE A 257 7.79 22.02 -18.35
C PHE A 257 8.59 22.89 -19.35
N VAL A 258 7.91 23.70 -20.18
CA VAL A 258 8.57 24.53 -21.20
C VAL A 258 8.97 25.93 -20.66
N GLY A 259 8.64 26.25 -19.41
CA GLY A 259 8.98 27.54 -18.79
C GLY A 259 10.41 27.65 -18.23
N TYR A 260 11.10 26.52 -18.01
CA TYR A 260 12.55 26.50 -17.77
C TYR A 260 13.21 26.06 -19.07
N SER A 261 13.94 26.98 -19.68
CA SER A 261 14.43 26.86 -21.05
C SER A 261 15.08 25.51 -21.32
N LEU A 262 14.66 24.85 -22.40
CA LEU A 262 15.37 23.70 -22.99
C LEU A 262 16.84 24.03 -23.28
N ASN A 263 17.17 25.32 -23.43
CA ASN A 263 18.54 25.82 -23.52
C ASN A 263 19.34 25.66 -22.20
N HIS A 264 18.74 25.59 -21.01
CA HIS A 264 19.52 25.35 -19.76
C HIS A 264 19.81 23.86 -19.50
N TRP A 265 19.07 22.96 -20.17
CA TRP A 265 19.26 21.52 -20.07
C TRP A 265 20.42 21.03 -20.94
N LEU A 266 20.70 21.71 -22.05
CA LEU A 266 21.72 21.36 -23.03
C LEU A 266 22.98 22.26 -22.98
N THR A 267 22.92 23.40 -22.31
CA THR A 267 24.08 24.31 -22.21
C THR A 267 24.41 24.62 -20.76
N THR A 268 25.71 24.49 -20.46
CA THR A 268 26.46 25.00 -19.29
C THR A 268 26.11 24.39 -17.93
N ASP A 269 26.80 23.29 -17.58
CA ASP A 269 27.42 23.07 -16.27
C ASP A 269 28.10 21.69 -16.30
N GLU A 270 29.34 21.65 -16.79
CA GLU A 270 30.18 20.44 -16.86
C GLU A 270 30.82 20.10 -15.50
N PHE A 271 30.86 21.06 -14.57
CA PHE A 271 31.58 20.94 -13.31
C PHE A 271 30.67 20.67 -12.09
N ILE A 272 29.35 20.62 -12.31
CA ILE A 272 28.35 20.46 -11.23
C ILE A 272 27.87 19.02 -11.17
N VAL A 273 27.95 18.43 -9.97
CA VAL A 273 27.32 17.14 -9.67
C VAL A 273 25.79 17.29 -9.78
N PRO A 274 25.13 16.56 -10.70
CA PRO A 274 23.72 16.75 -11.03
C PRO A 274 22.82 16.35 -9.86
N TYR A 275 22.01 17.28 -9.38
CA TYR A 275 21.00 17.05 -8.35
C TYR A 275 19.69 17.79 -8.69
N TYR A 276 18.63 17.04 -8.95
CA TYR A 276 17.32 17.60 -9.28
C TYR A 276 16.34 17.35 -8.15
N LYS A 277 16.13 18.37 -7.30
CA LYS A 277 15.27 18.31 -6.11
C LYS A 277 13.90 17.69 -6.40
N ASN A 278 13.21 18.17 -7.43
CA ASN A 278 11.87 17.70 -7.77
C ASN A 278 11.85 16.22 -8.17
N VAL A 279 12.91 15.70 -8.79
CA VAL A 279 13.01 14.30 -9.21
C VAL A 279 13.30 13.39 -8.01
N VAL A 280 14.20 13.81 -7.12
CA VAL A 280 14.57 13.05 -5.92
C VAL A 280 13.43 13.06 -4.88
N GLU A 281 12.76 14.19 -4.67
CA GLU A 281 11.68 14.30 -3.68
C GLU A 281 10.39 13.60 -4.11
N SER A 282 10.12 13.53 -5.43
CA SER A 282 8.98 12.81 -6.00
C SER A 282 9.22 11.31 -6.23
N ALA A 283 10.45 10.82 -5.98
CA ALA A 283 10.75 9.40 -6.09
C ALA A 283 9.96 8.59 -5.03
N PRO A 284 9.58 7.34 -5.33
CA PRO A 284 8.96 6.46 -4.35
C PRO A 284 9.85 6.30 -3.11
N LYS A 285 9.24 6.23 -1.92
CA LYS A 285 9.96 6.08 -0.64
C LYS A 285 9.49 4.83 0.07
N LEU A 286 10.43 4.11 0.69
CA LEU A 286 10.13 2.98 1.56
C LEU A 286 9.34 3.44 2.78
N LEU A 287 8.47 2.57 3.29
CA LEU A 287 7.74 2.83 4.52
C LEU A 287 8.66 2.68 5.73
N ASN A 288 8.55 3.64 6.66
CA ASN A 288 9.22 3.55 7.95
C ASN A 288 8.49 2.58 8.87
N ASN A 289 9.19 1.57 9.38
CA ASN A 289 8.62 0.58 10.29
C ASN A 289 8.09 1.18 11.60
N HIS A 290 8.70 2.26 12.08
CA HIS A 290 8.23 2.97 13.27
C HIS A 290 6.85 3.59 13.06
N GLU A 291 6.62 4.22 11.90
CA GLU A 291 5.32 4.80 11.55
C GLU A 291 4.25 3.70 11.41
N ILE A 292 4.60 2.56 10.79
CA ILE A 292 3.72 1.40 10.70
C ILE A 292 3.32 0.91 12.10
N THR A 293 4.30 0.63 12.95
CA THR A 293 4.09 0.12 14.31
C THR A 293 3.23 1.07 15.13
N MET A 294 3.53 2.37 15.09
CA MET A 294 2.74 3.40 15.79
C MET A 294 1.28 3.45 15.31
N ASN A 295 1.04 3.36 14.00
CA ASN A 295 -0.32 3.41 13.47
C ASN A 295 -1.10 2.11 13.77
N LEU A 296 -0.45 0.95 13.68
CA LEU A 296 -1.01 -0.33 14.08
C LEU A 296 -1.38 -0.36 15.56
N ASP A 297 -0.52 0.17 16.44
CA ASP A 297 -0.77 0.25 17.88
C ASP A 297 -1.87 1.24 18.27
N ARG A 298 -2.21 2.18 17.38
CA ARG A 298 -3.33 3.12 17.52
C ARG A 298 -4.63 2.60 16.88
N HIS A 299 -4.57 1.52 16.10
CA HIS A 299 -5.72 0.99 15.38
C HIS A 299 -6.69 0.27 16.34
N LYS A 300 -7.67 1.01 16.87
CA LYS A 300 -8.55 0.56 17.96
C LYS A 300 -9.24 -0.77 17.67
N ALA A 301 -9.93 -0.90 16.53
CA ALA A 301 -10.72 -2.09 16.22
C ALA A 301 -9.86 -3.37 16.13
N ALA A 302 -8.72 -3.29 15.46
CA ALA A 302 -7.78 -4.42 15.34
C ALA A 302 -7.14 -4.79 16.68
N ASN A 303 -6.77 -3.80 17.52
CA ASN A 303 -6.23 -4.10 18.85
C ASN A 303 -7.30 -4.67 19.79
N THR A 304 -8.55 -4.22 19.71
CA THR A 304 -9.65 -4.83 20.46
C THR A 304 -9.91 -6.26 20.01
N ALA A 305 -9.87 -6.53 18.70
CA ALA A 305 -9.97 -7.88 18.15
C ALA A 305 -8.82 -8.78 18.64
N LEU A 306 -7.58 -8.30 18.57
CA LEU A 306 -6.41 -9.02 19.08
C LEU A 306 -6.55 -9.31 20.59
N GLN A 307 -7.00 -8.33 21.37
CA GLN A 307 -7.24 -8.52 22.81
C GLN A 307 -8.31 -9.57 23.08
N LYS A 308 -9.37 -9.69 22.26
CA LYS A 308 -10.36 -10.77 22.42
C LYS A 308 -9.75 -12.15 22.22
N ILE A 309 -8.88 -12.31 21.22
CA ILE A 309 -8.14 -13.56 20.98
C ILE A 309 -7.24 -13.90 22.18
N LEU A 310 -6.58 -12.88 22.76
CA LEU A 310 -5.60 -13.06 23.84
C LEU A 310 -6.18 -13.13 25.26
N MET A 311 -7.27 -12.40 25.57
CA MET A 311 -7.84 -12.29 26.92
C MET A 311 -8.78 -13.44 27.30
N GLY A 312 -9.36 -14.14 26.32
CA GLY A 312 -10.38 -15.15 26.58
C GLY A 312 -9.88 -16.47 27.17
N ARG A 313 -8.60 -16.58 27.57
CA ARG A 313 -7.95 -17.87 27.82
C ARG A 313 -6.91 -17.77 28.92
N ASP A 314 -6.80 -18.81 29.73
CA ASP A 314 -5.72 -19.10 30.68
C ASP A 314 -4.37 -19.31 29.96
N LEU A 315 -3.99 -18.37 29.09
CA LEU A 315 -2.58 -18.06 28.94
C LEU A 315 -2.17 -17.60 30.33
N LYS A 316 -1.68 -18.54 31.15
CA LYS A 316 -0.71 -18.25 32.20
C LYS A 316 0.55 -17.72 31.49
N LEU A 317 0.40 -16.59 30.81
CA LEU A 317 1.47 -15.67 30.48
C LEU A 317 2.06 -15.36 31.84
N VAL A 318 3.23 -15.96 32.07
CA VAL A 318 4.02 -15.92 33.31
C VAL A 318 3.79 -14.59 34.03
N SER A 319 3.49 -14.67 35.34
CA SER A 319 3.24 -13.52 36.21
C SER A 319 4.18 -12.36 35.88
N GLY A 320 3.62 -11.23 35.41
CA GLY A 320 4.36 -10.03 35.05
C GLY A 320 4.28 -9.60 33.58
N ILE A 321 3.36 -10.16 32.80
CA ILE A 321 3.09 -9.76 31.41
C ILE A 321 1.74 -9.02 31.34
N ASN A 322 1.76 -7.69 31.20
CA ASN A 322 0.55 -6.87 31.10
C ASN A 322 -0.10 -7.00 29.72
N ALA A 323 -1.39 -7.38 29.67
CA ALA A 323 -2.21 -7.45 28.46
C ALA A 323 -2.17 -6.16 27.60
N VAL A 324 -1.93 -5.00 28.23
CA VAL A 324 -1.84 -3.67 27.62
C VAL A 324 -0.69 -3.53 26.59
N ASN A 325 0.33 -4.40 26.65
CA ASN A 325 1.50 -4.38 25.77
C ASN A 325 1.33 -5.23 24.50
N HIS A 326 0.22 -5.96 24.34
CA HIS A 326 -0.02 -6.84 23.20
C HIS A 326 -0.85 -6.12 22.14
N ARG A 327 -0.16 -5.49 21.21
CA ARG A 327 -0.76 -4.69 20.15
C ARG A 327 -0.33 -5.16 18.76
N MET A 328 -1.05 -4.72 17.74
CA MET A 328 -0.81 -5.09 16.35
C MET A 328 0.61 -4.76 15.87
N GLY A 329 1.25 -3.70 16.38
CA GLY A 329 2.63 -3.37 16.06
C GLY A 329 3.62 -4.44 16.54
N PHE A 330 3.36 -5.11 17.66
CA PHE A 330 4.19 -6.24 18.11
C PHE A 330 4.08 -7.43 17.14
N ILE A 331 2.86 -7.82 16.78
CA ILE A 331 2.62 -8.91 15.81
C ILE A 331 3.28 -8.60 14.48
N TRP A 332 3.21 -7.33 14.04
CA TRP A 332 3.86 -6.87 12.82
C TRP A 332 5.38 -7.05 12.82
N ASN A 333 6.05 -6.68 13.91
CA ASN A 333 7.51 -6.81 14.01
C ASN A 333 7.92 -8.28 14.06
N TYR A 334 7.21 -9.11 14.84
CA TYR A 334 7.49 -10.55 14.90
C TYR A 334 7.23 -11.28 13.59
N LEU A 335 6.21 -10.85 12.83
CA LEU A 335 5.95 -11.36 11.49
C LEU A 335 7.15 -11.14 10.56
N GLN A 336 7.90 -10.03 10.72
CA GLN A 336 9.10 -9.81 9.91
C GLN A 336 10.23 -10.79 10.25
N ILE A 337 10.19 -11.41 11.42
CA ILE A 337 11.25 -12.27 11.97
C ILE A 337 10.95 -13.75 11.74
N ASN A 338 9.73 -14.17 12.07
CA ASN A 338 9.30 -15.56 11.93
C ASN A 338 7.83 -15.64 11.50
N PRO A 339 7.52 -16.12 10.29
CA PRO A 339 6.16 -16.23 9.80
C PRO A 339 5.31 -17.25 10.58
N LEU A 340 5.89 -18.13 11.41
CA LEU A 340 5.15 -19.04 12.29
C LEU A 340 4.28 -18.31 13.31
N VAL A 341 4.55 -17.01 13.57
CA VAL A 341 3.66 -16.19 14.40
C VAL A 341 2.24 -16.11 13.82
N LEU A 342 2.10 -16.21 12.50
CA LEU A 342 0.79 -16.24 11.83
C LEU A 342 0.03 -17.53 12.16
N ASP A 343 0.73 -18.67 12.12
CA ASP A 343 0.13 -19.97 12.44
C ASP A 343 -0.29 -19.99 13.92
N ALA A 344 0.57 -19.52 14.82
CA ALA A 344 0.22 -19.41 16.23
C ALA A 344 -0.96 -18.47 16.47
N LEU A 345 -1.07 -17.37 15.71
CA LEU A 345 -2.22 -16.47 15.79
C LEU A 345 -3.51 -17.15 15.32
N VAL A 346 -3.46 -17.97 14.27
CA VAL A 346 -4.61 -18.76 13.78
C VAL A 346 -5.01 -19.83 14.79
N THR A 347 -4.06 -20.61 15.31
CA THR A 347 -4.34 -21.64 16.32
C THR A 347 -4.90 -21.01 17.60
N ALA A 348 -4.35 -19.86 17.99
CA ALA A 348 -4.88 -19.05 19.07
C ALA A 348 -6.22 -18.39 18.74
N ALA A 349 -6.60 -18.17 17.50
CA ALA A 349 -7.98 -17.80 17.19
C ALA A 349 -8.93 -19.00 17.44
N HIS A 350 -8.51 -20.21 17.10
CA HIS A 350 -9.32 -21.44 17.09
C HIS A 350 -9.49 -22.21 18.41
N ARG A 351 -8.98 -21.72 19.55
CA ARG A 351 -9.16 -22.33 20.90
C ARG A 351 -8.11 -23.33 21.35
N GLU A 352 -6.92 -23.32 20.75
CA GLU A 352 -5.76 -24.12 21.19
C GLU A 352 -4.61 -23.21 21.73
N PRO A 353 -4.37 -23.15 23.05
CA PRO A 353 -3.45 -22.19 23.67
C PRO A 353 -1.96 -22.56 23.58
N ASP A 354 -1.63 -23.83 23.36
CA ASP A 354 -0.25 -24.35 23.46
C ASP A 354 0.63 -24.00 22.25
N ALA A 355 0.04 -23.47 21.18
CA ALA A 355 0.74 -23.19 19.92
C ALA A 355 1.81 -22.08 20.03
N PHE A 356 1.62 -21.08 20.91
CA PHE A 356 2.63 -20.04 21.13
C PHE A 356 3.86 -20.54 21.92
N TYR A 357 3.71 -21.62 22.68
CA TYR A 357 4.77 -22.20 23.50
C TYR A 357 5.69 -23.12 22.69
N ASN A 358 5.18 -23.72 21.61
CA ASN A 358 5.85 -24.75 20.82
C ASN A 358 6.49 -24.26 19.51
N LEU A 359 6.62 -22.94 19.32
CA LEU A 359 7.11 -22.36 18.07
C LEU A 359 8.58 -22.69 17.75
N LYS A 360 9.41 -22.96 18.77
CA LYS A 360 10.73 -23.61 18.64
C LYS A 360 11.12 -24.33 19.92
N GLN A 361 11.61 -25.56 19.77
CA GLN A 361 12.12 -26.41 20.84
C GLN A 361 13.65 -26.35 20.84
N ILE A 362 14.26 -26.09 22.01
CA ILE A 362 15.72 -26.21 22.18
C ILE A 362 16.00 -27.61 22.73
N PRO A 363 16.87 -28.42 22.09
CA PRO A 363 17.24 -29.73 22.63
C PRO A 363 17.88 -29.55 24.00
N THR A 364 17.43 -30.31 25.00
CA THR A 364 18.09 -30.33 26.31
C THR A 364 19.46 -30.95 26.13
N SER A 365 20.53 -30.16 26.23
CA SER A 365 21.87 -30.71 26.45
C SER A 365 21.83 -31.55 27.73
N ASP A 366 22.49 -32.71 27.74
CA ASP A 366 22.56 -33.65 28.88
C ASP A 366 22.83 -32.91 30.20
N TYR A 367 21.77 -32.53 30.93
CA TYR A 367 21.68 -31.95 32.28
C TYR A 367 22.86 -31.10 32.82
N GLN A 368 23.67 -30.47 31.97
CA GLN A 368 24.67 -29.48 32.38
C GLN A 368 23.99 -28.11 32.35
N HIS A 369 23.59 -27.64 33.53
CA HIS A 369 22.90 -26.36 33.71
C HIS A 369 23.62 -25.20 32.99
N ASP A 370 24.96 -25.19 32.99
CA ASP A 370 25.77 -24.16 32.33
C ASP A 370 25.71 -24.24 30.79
N ALA A 371 25.68 -25.44 30.21
CA ALA A 371 25.56 -25.65 28.77
C ALA A 371 24.15 -25.24 28.27
N ALA A 372 23.12 -25.64 29.02
CA ALA A 372 21.74 -25.23 28.75
C ALA A 372 21.57 -23.71 28.87
N LEU A 373 22.16 -23.09 29.91
CA LEU A 373 22.14 -21.64 30.10
C LEU A 373 22.86 -20.90 28.96
N LEU A 374 24.00 -21.40 28.50
CA LEU A 374 24.74 -20.83 27.37
C LEU A 374 23.94 -20.92 26.06
N GLN A 375 23.28 -22.05 25.82
CA GLN A 375 22.45 -22.27 24.63
C GLN A 375 21.19 -21.38 24.64
N VAL A 376 20.48 -21.32 25.77
CA VAL A 376 19.31 -20.45 25.94
C VAL A 376 19.71 -18.97 25.84
N SER A 377 20.78 -18.55 26.51
CA SER A 377 21.24 -17.15 26.44
C SER A 377 21.69 -16.75 25.04
N SER A 378 22.39 -17.62 24.31
CA SER A 378 22.75 -17.40 22.91
C SER A 378 21.50 -17.25 22.02
N TYR A 379 20.51 -18.13 22.19
CA TYR A 379 19.25 -18.04 21.45
C TYR A 379 18.47 -16.75 21.78
N LEU A 380 18.36 -16.41 23.07
CA LEU A 380 17.69 -15.18 23.52
C LEU A 380 18.38 -13.93 22.98
N ALA A 381 19.72 -13.91 22.94
CA ALA A 381 20.46 -12.81 22.34
C ALA A 381 20.15 -12.66 20.84
N LYS A 382 20.11 -13.77 20.09
CA LYS A 382 19.76 -13.74 18.65
C LYS A 382 18.33 -13.24 18.43
N GLN A 383 17.36 -13.74 19.20
CA GLN A 383 15.98 -13.26 19.15
C GLN A 383 15.87 -11.78 19.50
N GLN A 384 16.65 -11.32 20.48
CA GLN A 384 16.63 -9.93 20.87
C GLN A 384 17.18 -9.00 19.79
N VAL A 385 18.33 -9.37 19.22
CA VAL A 385 18.93 -8.64 18.10
C VAL A 385 17.98 -8.60 16.91
N ALA A 386 17.36 -9.74 16.56
CA ALA A 386 16.35 -9.80 15.51
C ALA A 386 15.18 -8.85 15.78
N TYR A 387 14.66 -8.81 17.01
CA TYR A 387 13.59 -7.88 17.39
C TYR A 387 14.02 -6.41 17.27
N ASN A 388 15.19 -6.06 17.80
CA ASN A 388 15.74 -4.70 17.74
C ASN A 388 15.94 -4.23 16.30
N LEU A 389 16.49 -5.09 15.44
CA LEU A 389 16.66 -4.83 14.01
C LEU A 389 15.32 -4.67 13.30
N SER A 390 14.33 -5.49 13.65
CA SER A 390 12.99 -5.42 13.06
C SER A 390 12.31 -4.08 13.39
N GLN A 391 12.42 -3.62 14.64
CA GLN A 391 11.91 -2.30 15.05
C GLN A 391 12.51 -1.16 14.22
N GLN A 392 13.80 -1.27 13.88
CA GLN A 392 14.51 -0.32 13.04
C GLN A 392 14.13 -0.41 11.55
N GLY A 393 13.33 -1.42 11.16
CA GLY A 393 12.84 -1.64 9.80
C GLY A 393 13.71 -2.56 8.94
N HIS A 394 14.67 -3.26 9.56
CA HIS A 394 15.46 -4.26 8.86
C HIS A 394 14.68 -5.57 8.67
N CYS A 395 14.98 -6.24 7.58
CA CYS A 395 14.46 -7.57 7.27
C CYS A 395 15.37 -8.63 7.89
N ILE A 396 14.82 -9.61 8.62
CA ILE A 396 15.62 -10.64 9.31
C ILE A 396 15.14 -12.04 8.92
N GLU A 397 16.10 -12.92 8.63
CA GLU A 397 15.89 -14.36 8.49
C GLU A 397 16.83 -15.13 9.42
N PHE A 398 16.32 -16.17 10.07
CA PHE A 398 17.12 -17.10 10.88
C PHE A 398 17.67 -18.22 9.99
N VAL A 399 18.94 -18.58 10.18
CA VAL A 399 19.56 -19.71 9.49
C VAL A 399 19.44 -20.95 10.38
N GLU A 400 18.64 -21.94 9.98
CA GLU A 400 18.28 -23.10 10.81
C GLU A 400 19.10 -24.38 10.54
N HIS A 401 20.08 -24.36 9.64
CA HIS A 401 20.89 -25.55 9.32
C HIS A 401 22.34 -25.41 9.80
N THR A 402 22.60 -25.97 10.99
CA THR A 402 23.84 -26.66 11.38
C THR A 402 24.17 -27.67 10.28
N ASP A 403 25.28 -27.60 9.53
CA ASP A 403 26.65 -27.84 9.99
C ASP A 403 27.74 -27.02 9.24
N VAL A 404 27.34 -26.01 8.44
CA VAL A 404 28.28 -25.27 7.56
C VAL A 404 28.17 -23.73 7.67
N ALA A 405 27.14 -23.19 8.33
CA ALA A 405 26.94 -21.74 8.39
C ALA A 405 27.77 -21.08 9.52
N SER A 406 28.72 -20.22 9.14
CA SER A 406 29.55 -19.39 10.03
C SER A 406 28.84 -18.14 10.58
N PHE A 407 27.51 -18.03 10.38
CA PHE A 407 26.68 -16.87 10.73
C PHE A 407 25.28 -17.30 11.21
N ASP A 408 24.61 -16.43 11.98
CA ASP A 408 23.36 -16.73 12.71
C ASP A 408 22.09 -16.19 12.03
N LEU A 409 22.20 -14.99 11.45
CA LEU A 409 21.10 -14.22 10.89
C LEU A 409 21.46 -13.74 9.48
N ILE A 410 20.46 -13.58 8.63
CA ILE A 410 20.58 -12.80 7.40
C ILE A 410 19.77 -11.53 7.61
N VAL A 411 20.44 -10.37 7.55
CA VAL A 411 19.81 -9.06 7.77
C VAL A 411 19.95 -8.23 6.52
N ASP A 412 18.82 -7.87 5.90
CA ASP A 412 18.78 -7.17 4.60
C ASP A 412 19.65 -7.83 3.51
N GLY A 413 19.77 -9.16 3.54
CA GLY A 413 20.61 -9.93 2.61
C GLY A 413 22.06 -10.09 3.05
N THR A 414 22.47 -9.48 4.17
CA THR A 414 23.84 -9.58 4.71
C THR A 414 23.94 -10.66 5.80
N PRO A 415 24.89 -11.60 5.71
CA PRO A 415 25.11 -12.59 6.76
C PRO A 415 25.71 -11.96 8.02
N MET A 416 25.09 -12.22 9.16
CA MET A 416 25.45 -11.65 10.46
C MET A 416 25.55 -12.72 11.55
N GLN A 417 26.51 -12.57 12.45
CA GLN A 417 26.66 -13.40 13.64
C GLN A 417 26.41 -12.57 14.90
N VAL A 418 25.67 -13.13 15.85
CA VAL A 418 25.36 -12.46 17.12
C VAL A 418 26.27 -13.00 18.21
N LYS A 419 27.07 -12.13 18.81
CA LYS A 419 27.95 -12.47 19.93
C LYS A 419 27.62 -11.62 21.14
N CYS A 420 26.94 -12.24 22.12
CA CYS A 420 26.65 -11.63 23.42
C CYS A 420 27.66 -12.15 24.45
N SER A 421 28.72 -11.37 24.72
CA SER A 421 29.84 -11.77 25.59
C SER A 421 30.48 -10.56 26.29
N LEU A 422 31.35 -10.82 27.26
CA LEU A 422 32.25 -9.82 27.86
C LEU A 422 33.69 -9.95 27.34
N ASP A 423 34.00 -10.99 26.58
CA ASP A 423 35.36 -11.25 26.05
C ASP A 423 35.60 -10.52 24.72
N ALA A 424 36.35 -9.43 24.78
CA ALA A 424 36.69 -8.61 23.61
C ALA A 424 37.70 -9.28 22.65
N ASP A 425 38.59 -10.15 23.17
CA ASP A 425 39.69 -10.75 22.39
C ASP A 425 39.18 -11.85 21.47
N GLN A 426 38.20 -12.63 21.92
CA GLN A 426 37.52 -13.62 21.08
C GLN A 426 36.80 -12.97 19.90
N ILE A 427 36.12 -11.85 20.13
CA ILE A 427 35.43 -11.11 19.06
C ILE A 427 36.43 -10.49 18.11
N GLY A 428 37.50 -9.88 18.65
CA GLY A 428 38.55 -9.27 17.85
C GLY A 428 39.34 -10.26 16.99
N THR A 429 39.50 -11.51 17.44
CA THR A 429 40.11 -12.60 16.67
C THR A 429 39.19 -13.07 15.56
N PHE A 430 37.91 -13.29 15.88
CA PHE A 430 36.92 -13.71 14.89
C PHE A 430 36.71 -12.65 13.79
N ALA A 431 36.66 -11.37 14.14
CA ALA A 431 36.54 -10.27 13.18
C ALA A 431 37.69 -10.22 12.16
N ARG A 432 38.90 -10.64 12.55
CA ARG A 432 40.06 -10.73 11.64
C ARG A 432 40.00 -11.97 10.75
N GLN A 433 39.51 -13.08 11.28
CA GLN A 433 39.40 -14.35 10.54
C GLN A 433 38.24 -14.33 9.53
N HIS A 434 37.15 -13.63 9.85
CA HIS A 434 35.94 -13.56 9.01
C HIS A 434 35.55 -12.10 8.69
N PRO A 435 36.33 -11.39 7.85
CA PRO A 435 36.06 -9.98 7.54
C PRO A 435 34.78 -9.76 6.71
N HIS A 436 34.25 -10.82 6.10
CA HIS A 436 33.05 -10.82 5.25
C HIS A 436 31.75 -11.07 6.04
N ILE A 437 31.82 -11.40 7.33
CA ILE A 437 30.66 -11.67 8.18
C ILE A 437 30.49 -10.48 9.14
N ALA A 438 29.29 -9.92 9.20
CA ALA A 438 28.99 -8.86 10.14
C ALA A 438 28.81 -9.45 11.54
N ILE A 439 29.33 -8.79 12.57
CA ILE A 439 29.24 -9.28 13.96
C ILE A 439 28.45 -8.26 14.75
N ILE A 440 27.33 -8.69 15.32
CA ILE A 440 26.52 -7.88 16.24
C ILE A 440 26.97 -8.19 17.66
N VAL A 441 27.34 -7.15 18.40
CA VAL A 441 27.84 -7.23 19.78
C VAL A 441 26.94 -6.48 20.75
N ASN A 442 26.97 -6.88 22.01
CA ASN A 442 26.28 -6.20 23.12
C ASN A 442 26.93 -4.85 23.48
N ILE A 443 26.16 -3.99 24.15
CA ILE A 443 26.55 -2.63 24.53
C ILE A 443 27.89 -2.57 25.28
N GLU A 444 28.19 -3.58 26.10
CA GLU A 444 29.43 -3.64 26.89
C GLU A 444 30.68 -3.72 26.00
N LEU A 445 30.55 -4.19 24.75
CA LEU A 445 31.62 -4.32 23.77
C LEU A 445 31.49 -3.32 22.60
N ALA A 446 30.68 -2.26 22.75
CA ALA A 446 30.42 -1.29 21.68
C ALA A 446 31.68 -0.60 21.13
N HIS A 447 32.72 -0.42 21.96
CA HIS A 447 33.99 0.18 21.57
C HIS A 447 34.72 -0.59 20.45
N LEU A 448 34.42 -1.87 20.22
CA LEU A 448 35.03 -2.68 19.15
C LEU A 448 34.59 -2.26 17.75
N GLN A 449 33.45 -1.58 17.62
CA GLN A 449 32.89 -1.10 16.36
C GLN A 449 33.76 -0.03 15.67
N GLU A 450 34.48 0.77 16.44
CA GLU A 450 35.45 1.75 15.89
C GLU A 450 36.68 1.05 15.31
N LYS A 451 37.07 -0.08 15.90
CA LYS A 451 38.28 -0.83 15.55
C LYS A 451 38.09 -1.75 14.35
N TYR A 452 36.89 -2.33 14.19
CA TYR A 452 36.60 -3.32 13.17
C TYR A 452 35.39 -2.93 12.31
N PRO A 453 35.54 -2.74 10.98
CA PRO A 453 34.44 -2.36 10.10
C PRO A 453 33.29 -3.37 10.03
N SER A 454 33.55 -4.64 10.35
CA SER A 454 32.58 -5.74 10.38
C SER A 454 31.78 -5.82 11.69
N VAL A 455 32.13 -5.05 12.73
CA VAL A 455 31.46 -5.09 14.03
C VAL A 455 30.37 -4.00 14.11
N PHE A 456 29.21 -4.35 14.63
CA PHE A 456 28.05 -3.49 14.86
C PHE A 456 27.58 -3.66 16.32
N ALA A 457 27.45 -2.58 17.08
CA ALA A 457 27.01 -2.66 18.47
C ALA A 457 25.51 -2.42 18.61
N ASP A 458 24.80 -3.40 19.17
CA ASP A 458 23.40 -3.25 19.59
C ASP A 458 23.37 -2.69 21.02
N PHE A 459 23.12 -1.40 21.13
CA PHE A 459 22.99 -0.64 22.37
C PHE A 459 21.75 -1.05 23.18
N ALA A 460 20.80 -1.78 22.59
CA ALA A 460 19.70 -2.39 23.33
C ALA A 460 19.98 -3.85 23.73
N LEU A 461 21.12 -4.43 23.35
CA LEU A 461 21.56 -5.74 23.80
C LEU A 461 22.53 -5.60 24.97
N SER A 462 22.16 -6.11 26.15
CA SER A 462 23.06 -6.22 27.31
C SER A 462 23.23 -7.66 27.74
N TYR A 463 24.49 -8.05 27.99
CA TYR A 463 24.84 -9.39 28.45
C TYR A 463 24.13 -9.74 29.76
N ALA A 464 24.13 -8.83 30.74
CA ALA A 464 23.50 -9.06 32.04
C ALA A 464 21.97 -9.24 31.96
N SER A 465 21.31 -8.59 31.01
CA SER A 465 19.86 -8.70 30.80
C SER A 465 19.48 -10.04 30.16
N VAL A 466 20.25 -10.48 29.17
CA VAL A 466 20.07 -11.77 28.49
C VAL A 466 20.27 -12.92 29.48
N GLN A 467 21.33 -12.87 30.29
CA GLN A 467 21.61 -13.91 31.29
C GLN A 467 20.47 -14.02 32.32
N ARG A 468 19.98 -12.90 32.86
CA ARG A 468 18.84 -12.91 33.80
C ARG A 468 17.58 -13.52 33.19
N SER A 469 17.31 -13.22 31.92
CA SER A 469 16.15 -13.76 31.20
C SER A 469 16.32 -15.27 30.94
N ALA A 470 17.53 -15.72 30.60
CA ALA A 470 17.84 -17.14 30.40
C ALA A 470 17.64 -17.97 31.68
N VAL A 471 18.12 -17.48 32.82
CA VAL A 471 17.90 -18.12 34.13
C VAL A 471 16.40 -18.20 34.46
N ALA A 472 15.65 -17.12 34.22
CA ALA A 472 14.21 -17.12 34.44
C ALA A 472 13.48 -18.14 33.54
N CYS A 473 13.89 -18.30 32.27
CA CYS A 473 13.32 -19.33 31.39
C CYS A 473 13.56 -20.75 31.91
N LEU A 474 14.79 -21.06 32.34
CA LEU A 474 15.15 -22.38 32.87
C LEU A 474 14.47 -22.72 34.20
N GLN A 475 14.14 -21.71 35.03
CA GLN A 475 13.43 -21.92 36.29
C GLN A 475 11.94 -22.29 36.10
N HIS A 476 11.35 -21.98 34.94
CA HIS A 476 9.93 -22.23 34.67
C HIS A 476 9.67 -23.54 33.89
N SER A 477 10.70 -24.20 33.35
CA SER A 477 10.57 -25.51 32.70
C SER A 477 10.54 -26.63 33.76
N THR A 478 9.42 -26.82 34.44
CA THR A 478 9.23 -27.94 35.38
C THR A 478 8.68 -29.17 34.64
N GLY A 479 9.55 -30.10 34.22
CA GLY A 479 9.14 -31.39 33.63
C GLY A 479 10.30 -32.18 33.01
N ASN A 480 10.16 -33.52 32.95
CA ASN A 480 11.06 -34.44 32.23
C ASN A 480 10.80 -34.36 30.70
N GLU A 481 11.00 -33.19 30.09
CA GLU A 481 10.86 -33.01 28.64
C GLU A 481 12.24 -33.01 27.98
N GLU A 482 12.38 -33.70 26.84
CA GLU A 482 13.62 -33.74 26.02
C GLU A 482 13.95 -32.39 25.34
N PHE A 483 13.04 -31.42 25.44
CA PHE A 483 13.13 -30.12 24.80
C PHE A 483 12.68 -29.00 25.74
N LEU A 484 13.39 -27.87 25.72
CA LEU A 484 13.01 -26.64 26.43
C LEU A 484 12.09 -25.78 25.54
N PRO A 485 10.82 -25.57 25.92
CA PRO A 485 9.96 -24.61 25.22
C PRO A 485 10.39 -23.18 25.58
N ILE A 486 10.74 -22.36 24.58
CA ILE A 486 10.94 -20.92 24.76
C ILE A 486 9.78 -20.19 24.10
N PRO A 487 8.84 -19.60 24.88
CA PRO A 487 7.77 -18.83 24.29
C PRO A 487 8.35 -17.60 23.59
N LEU A 488 8.23 -17.57 22.26
CA LEU A 488 8.76 -16.51 21.40
C LEU A 488 8.28 -15.11 21.84
N MET A 489 7.05 -15.05 22.35
CA MET A 489 6.46 -13.86 22.97
C MET A 489 7.18 -13.46 24.27
N ASN A 490 7.44 -14.39 25.19
CA ASN A 490 8.13 -14.08 26.45
C ASN A 490 9.52 -13.46 26.21
N THR A 491 10.24 -13.90 25.18
CA THR A 491 11.56 -13.37 24.83
C THR A 491 11.50 -11.90 24.40
N GLY A 492 10.60 -11.53 23.49
CA GLY A 492 10.41 -10.13 23.09
C GLY A 492 9.93 -9.24 24.23
N PHE A 493 9.01 -9.76 25.04
CA PHE A 493 8.41 -9.01 26.14
C PHE A 493 9.33 -8.85 27.34
N ALA A 494 10.15 -9.86 27.67
CA ALA A 494 11.17 -9.77 28.71
C ALA A 494 12.14 -8.63 28.39
N VAL A 495 12.53 -8.47 27.13
CA VAL A 495 13.46 -7.42 26.76
C VAL A 495 12.79 -6.05 26.64
N TYR A 496 11.59 -5.95 26.05
CA TYR A 496 10.83 -4.70 26.08
C TYR A 496 10.66 -4.17 27.52
N ARG A 497 10.36 -5.06 28.46
CA ARG A 497 10.23 -4.75 29.90
C ARG A 497 11.56 -4.39 30.55
N ASN A 498 12.61 -5.18 30.33
CA ASN A 498 13.92 -4.99 30.95
C ASN A 498 14.62 -3.71 30.44
N PHE A 499 14.38 -3.32 29.19
CA PHE A 499 14.94 -2.10 28.61
C PHE A 499 14.22 -0.83 29.10
N ASN A 500 12.89 -0.85 29.17
CA ASN A 500 12.11 0.26 29.74
C ASN A 500 12.35 0.47 31.25
N THR A 501 12.72 -0.60 31.96
CA THR A 501 13.12 -0.49 33.38
C THR A 501 14.55 -0.02 33.55
N SER A 502 15.49 -0.44 32.68
CA SER A 502 16.88 0.04 32.72
C SER A 502 17.04 1.52 32.37
N ILE A 503 16.18 2.08 31.50
CA ILE A 503 16.15 3.52 31.20
C ILE A 503 15.69 4.35 32.41
N ASN A 504 14.85 3.77 33.29
CA ASN A 504 14.28 4.46 34.45
C ASN A 504 14.98 4.16 35.78
N SER A 505 15.97 3.26 35.79
CA SER A 505 16.78 2.98 36.98
C SER A 505 18.06 3.83 36.98
N PRO A 506 18.40 4.52 38.09
CA PRO A 506 19.65 5.27 38.24
C PRO A 506 20.82 4.31 38.47
N ILE A 507 21.07 3.40 37.53
CA ILE A 507 22.25 2.53 37.50
C ILE A 507 23.22 3.10 36.46
N LEU A 508 23.62 4.35 36.69
CA LEU A 508 24.88 4.91 36.21
C LEU A 508 25.61 5.49 37.43
N GLY A 509 25.78 4.64 38.43
CA GLY A 509 26.29 5.02 39.75
C GLY A 509 27.04 3.89 40.41
N MET A 510 27.85 3.13 39.66
CA MET A 510 28.85 2.23 40.27
C MET A 510 29.94 1.80 39.28
N TYR A 511 30.45 2.74 38.49
CA TYR A 511 31.79 2.70 37.88
C TYR A 511 32.19 4.16 37.62
N SER A 512 32.43 4.91 38.69
CA SER A 512 32.97 6.27 38.60
C SER A 512 34.41 6.30 39.09
N GLN A 513 35.21 7.02 38.31
CA GLN A 513 36.50 7.61 38.66
C GLN A 513 37.68 6.64 38.78
N ASP A 514 38.37 6.43 37.65
CA ASP A 514 39.58 7.20 37.42
C ASP A 514 40.00 7.18 35.93
N LYS A 515 40.37 8.36 35.42
CA LYS A 515 40.97 8.64 34.08
C LYS A 515 40.12 8.40 32.83
N TYR A 516 39.07 9.20 32.61
CA TYR A 516 38.66 9.59 31.24
C TYR A 516 38.08 11.01 31.28
N SER A 517 38.96 12.01 31.35
CA SER A 517 38.57 13.42 31.24
C SER A 517 39.69 14.23 30.61
N SER A 518 39.76 14.26 29.27
CA SER A 518 40.23 15.41 28.48
C SER A 518 40.26 15.10 26.97
N SER A 519 39.12 14.83 26.32
CA SER A 519 38.95 15.04 24.86
C SER A 519 37.50 14.87 24.40
N ILE A 520 36.55 15.49 25.10
CA ILE A 520 35.26 15.81 24.48
C ILE A 520 35.35 17.29 24.13
N SER A 521 35.97 17.58 22.99
CA SER A 521 35.89 18.90 22.40
C SER A 521 34.45 19.14 21.96
N LYS A 522 33.84 20.12 22.62
CA LYS A 522 32.64 20.84 22.23
C LYS A 522 32.46 20.89 20.70
N ASN A 523 31.61 20.01 20.17
CA ASN A 523 30.85 20.26 18.96
C ASN A 523 29.47 19.65 19.18
N SER A 524 28.48 20.54 19.24
CA SER A 524 27.07 20.25 19.41
C SER A 524 26.56 19.32 18.30
N LEU A 525 26.40 18.04 18.62
CA LEU A 525 25.46 17.18 17.92
C LEU A 525 24.08 17.48 18.52
N ALA A 526 23.22 18.09 17.72
CA ALA A 526 21.83 18.36 18.06
C ALA A 526 21.12 17.03 18.37
N VAL A 527 20.93 16.80 19.65
CA VAL A 527 20.04 15.78 20.22
C VAL A 527 18.62 16.30 20.04
N GLU A 528 18.00 16.02 18.90
CA GLU A 528 16.55 16.08 18.75
C GLU A 528 16.04 14.79 18.12
N ALA A 529 15.25 14.05 18.91
CA ALA A 529 14.41 12.90 18.58
C ALA A 529 15.10 11.58 18.11
N THR A 530 15.84 10.93 19.02
CA THR A 530 16.21 9.51 18.91
C THR A 530 15.57 8.67 20.02
N MET A 531 14.27 8.42 19.94
CA MET A 531 13.66 7.25 20.60
C MET A 531 13.56 6.13 19.56
N GLY A 532 14.49 5.16 19.60
CA GLY A 532 14.35 3.89 18.87
C GLY A 532 15.54 3.40 18.01
N ARG A 533 16.62 4.15 17.84
CA ARG A 533 17.82 3.65 17.12
C ARG A 533 18.78 2.99 18.12
N ALA A 534 18.71 1.66 18.22
CA ALA A 534 19.53 0.86 19.14
C ALA A 534 20.83 0.33 18.51
N LEU A 535 21.09 0.53 17.22
CA LEU A 535 22.43 0.37 16.64
C LEU A 535 22.99 1.78 16.37
N SER A 536 23.84 2.29 17.26
CA SER A 536 24.62 3.50 17.03
C SER A 536 25.82 3.14 16.15
N ASP A 537 25.53 2.97 14.87
CA ASP A 537 26.22 3.70 13.83
C ASP A 537 25.17 3.88 12.77
N SER A 538 24.71 5.11 12.61
CA SER A 538 24.19 5.55 11.33
C SER A 538 25.08 4.99 10.23
N ILE A 539 24.54 4.16 9.32
CA ILE A 539 25.19 3.79 8.04
C ILE A 539 25.22 5.03 7.12
N GLY A 540 25.77 6.11 7.65
CA GLY A 540 25.55 7.45 7.17
C GLY A 540 25.24 8.38 8.33
N ALA A 541 26.29 8.83 9.02
CA ALA A 541 26.44 10.28 9.12
C ALA A 541 26.77 10.80 7.71
N PHE A 542 25.87 10.55 6.74
CA PHE A 542 25.60 11.54 5.73
C PHE A 542 25.16 12.72 6.59
N PHE A 543 25.86 13.84 6.50
CA PHE A 543 25.30 15.08 7.01
C PHE A 543 23.86 15.11 6.50
N ILE A 544 22.87 15.00 7.38
CA ILE A 544 21.47 15.19 7.00
C ILE A 544 21.31 16.66 6.51
N GLY A 545 22.29 17.52 6.82
CA GLY A 545 22.54 18.81 6.17
C GLY A 545 23.33 18.78 4.84
N GLY A 546 23.90 17.65 4.41
CA GLY A 546 24.77 17.48 3.24
C GLY A 546 24.02 17.59 1.92
N ILE A 547 22.90 16.89 1.77
CA ILE A 547 22.00 17.12 0.61
C ILE A 547 21.60 18.60 0.57
N ALA A 548 21.34 19.22 1.74
CA ALA A 548 20.99 20.64 1.81
C ALA A 548 22.14 21.61 1.45
N VAL A 549 23.39 21.24 1.71
CA VAL A 549 24.58 22.02 1.29
C VAL A 549 24.78 21.92 -0.23
N TYR A 550 24.50 20.77 -0.85
CA TYR A 550 24.52 20.63 -2.31
C TYR A 550 23.26 21.21 -3.00
N ARG A 551 22.17 21.51 -2.26
CA ARG A 551 20.93 22.14 -2.80
C ARG A 551 21.12 23.56 -3.33
N THR A 552 22.16 24.28 -2.92
CA THR A 552 22.28 25.74 -3.11
C THR A 552 23.57 26.20 -3.78
N TRP A 553 24.45 25.27 -4.15
CA TRP A 553 25.80 25.60 -4.57
C TRP A 553 25.84 25.98 -6.06
N ARG A 554 25.51 27.25 -6.36
CA ARG A 554 25.60 27.85 -7.70
C ARG A 554 27.02 28.39 -7.95
N ILE A 555 27.83 27.67 -8.71
CA ILE A 555 29.24 28.03 -9.00
C ILE A 555 29.38 28.77 -10.36
N HIS A 556 28.32 29.38 -10.86
CA HIS A 556 28.26 29.73 -12.28
C HIS A 556 29.16 30.91 -12.69
N LYS A 557 29.59 31.78 -11.75
CA LYS A 557 30.35 33.01 -12.07
C LYS A 557 31.83 32.98 -11.72
N ILE A 558 32.29 32.03 -10.90
CA ILE A 558 33.69 31.96 -10.44
C ILE A 558 34.51 30.95 -11.27
N GLU A 559 33.88 29.91 -11.82
CA GLU A 559 34.58 28.85 -12.57
C GLU A 559 35.17 29.32 -13.90
N GLN A 560 34.54 30.27 -14.61
CA GLN A 560 35.08 30.78 -15.89
C GLN A 560 36.46 31.43 -15.73
N ARG A 561 36.81 31.93 -14.54
CA ARG A 561 38.09 32.62 -14.25
C ARG A 561 39.22 31.71 -13.75
N ARG A 562 38.98 30.40 -13.56
CA ARG A 562 40.01 29.45 -13.08
C ARG A 562 41.05 29.10 -14.16
N PRO A 563 42.31 28.80 -13.76
CA PRO A 563 43.30 28.21 -14.66
C PRO A 563 42.82 26.87 -15.21
N THR A 564 43.22 26.56 -16.44
CA THR A 564 42.72 25.38 -17.19
C THR A 564 42.96 24.06 -16.46
N SER A 565 44.06 23.94 -15.70
CA SER A 565 44.41 22.74 -14.90
C SER A 565 43.39 22.45 -13.79
N GLU A 566 42.94 23.47 -13.06
CA GLU A 566 41.96 23.32 -11.98
C GLU A 566 40.55 22.97 -12.50
N LYS A 567 40.18 23.52 -13.67
CA LYS A 567 38.92 23.16 -14.34
C LYS A 567 38.90 21.68 -14.71
N VAL A 568 39.99 21.19 -15.31
CA VAL A 568 40.13 19.77 -15.68
C VAL A 568 40.06 18.87 -14.43
N ALA A 569 40.73 19.26 -13.34
CA ALA A 569 40.67 18.52 -12.07
C ALA A 569 39.25 18.50 -11.47
N LEU A 570 38.54 19.64 -11.47
CA LEU A 570 37.17 19.73 -10.93
C LEU A 570 36.17 18.91 -11.76
N LYS A 571 36.30 18.93 -13.10
CA LYS A 571 35.48 18.12 -14.00
C LYS A 571 35.72 16.64 -13.77
N ALA A 572 36.99 16.21 -13.71
CA ALA A 572 37.35 14.83 -13.42
C ALA A 572 36.80 14.36 -12.06
N GLN A 573 36.85 15.21 -11.04
CA GLN A 573 36.28 14.90 -9.72
C GLN A 573 34.75 14.81 -9.76
N SER A 574 34.08 15.72 -10.49
CA SER A 574 32.62 15.67 -10.68
C SER A 574 32.19 14.40 -11.43
N ASP A 575 32.88 14.05 -12.50
CA ASP A 575 32.62 12.84 -13.29
C ASP A 575 32.85 11.57 -12.44
N LEU A 576 33.88 11.56 -11.60
CA LEU A 576 34.14 10.47 -10.65
C LEU A 576 33.00 10.33 -9.62
N VAL A 577 32.51 11.43 -9.05
CA VAL A 577 31.37 11.41 -8.13
C VAL A 577 30.11 10.89 -8.83
N VAL A 578 29.87 11.31 -10.07
CA VAL A 578 28.73 10.84 -10.90
C VAL A 578 28.83 9.34 -11.16
N ASP A 579 29.99 8.84 -11.57
CA ASP A 579 30.22 7.42 -11.80
C ASP A 579 30.03 6.60 -10.50
N LEU A 580 30.54 7.07 -9.37
CA LEU A 580 30.31 6.43 -8.06
C LEU A 580 28.83 6.41 -7.66
N LEU A 581 28.08 7.49 -7.92
CA LEU A 581 26.64 7.53 -7.67
C LEU A 581 25.87 6.52 -8.52
N ILE A 582 26.24 6.36 -9.78
CA ILE A 582 25.62 5.40 -10.70
C ILE A 582 25.92 3.98 -10.25
N ARG A 583 27.18 3.65 -9.99
CA ARG A 583 27.59 2.33 -9.50
C ARG A 583 26.94 1.99 -8.17
N PHE A 584 26.85 2.98 -7.26
CA PHE A 584 26.15 2.81 -5.99
C PHE A 584 24.66 2.48 -6.21
N ALA A 585 23.97 3.17 -7.11
CA ALA A 585 22.58 2.87 -7.41
C ALA A 585 22.39 1.48 -8.03
N GLU A 586 23.26 1.07 -8.95
CA GLU A 586 23.25 -0.27 -9.55
C GLU A 586 23.41 -1.34 -8.48
N TRP A 587 24.45 -1.22 -7.65
CA TRP A 587 24.73 -2.15 -6.56
C TRP A 587 23.60 -2.18 -5.51
N PHE A 588 23.11 -1.01 -5.07
CA PHE A 588 22.03 -0.91 -4.08
C PHE A 588 20.75 -1.56 -4.59
N ASN A 589 20.40 -1.30 -5.85
CA ASN A 589 19.19 -1.80 -6.45
C ASN A 589 19.21 -3.32 -6.64
N GLN A 590 20.36 -3.88 -7.01
CA GLN A 590 20.54 -5.32 -7.25
C GLN A 590 20.71 -6.13 -5.95
N ASN A 591 21.52 -5.65 -5.01
CA ASN A 591 21.94 -6.44 -3.85
C ASN A 591 21.05 -6.23 -2.61
N LEU A 592 20.48 -5.04 -2.42
CA LEU A 592 19.68 -4.73 -1.23
C LEU A 592 18.19 -4.58 -1.54
N LEU A 593 17.84 -3.69 -2.46
CA LEU A 593 16.44 -3.36 -2.71
C LEU A 593 15.67 -4.51 -3.36
N LYS A 594 16.25 -5.20 -4.34
CA LYS A 594 15.64 -6.37 -4.97
C LYS A 594 15.32 -7.46 -3.96
N TYR A 595 16.28 -7.78 -3.08
CA TYR A 595 16.08 -8.74 -2.00
C TYR A 595 14.90 -8.34 -1.09
N ARG A 596 14.82 -7.08 -0.67
CA ARG A 596 13.69 -6.57 0.14
C ARG A 596 12.34 -6.68 -0.58
N VAL A 597 12.29 -6.40 -1.89
CA VAL A 597 11.06 -6.55 -2.69
C VAL A 597 10.59 -8.01 -2.70
N ASP A 598 11.51 -8.94 -2.92
CA ASP A 598 11.20 -10.37 -2.98
C ASP A 598 10.75 -10.91 -1.64
N LEU A 599 11.41 -10.49 -0.56
CA LEU A 599 10.99 -10.84 0.81
C LEU A 599 9.62 -10.26 1.16
N TYR A 600 9.35 -9.01 0.79
CA TYR A 600 8.03 -8.40 1.03
C TYR A 600 6.93 -9.10 0.26
N ALA A 601 7.19 -9.54 -0.97
CA ALA A 601 6.26 -10.37 -1.74
C ALA A 601 6.01 -11.72 -1.05
N PHE A 602 7.06 -12.37 -0.57
CA PHE A 602 6.95 -13.63 0.17
C PHE A 602 6.09 -13.47 1.43
N GLN A 603 6.40 -12.48 2.27
CA GLN A 603 5.66 -12.22 3.50
C GLN A 603 4.21 -11.81 3.24
N LEU A 604 3.94 -11.05 2.18
CA LEU A 604 2.56 -10.73 1.76
C LEU A 604 1.77 -12.01 1.44
N ARG A 605 2.37 -12.95 0.68
CA ARG A 605 1.76 -14.26 0.41
C ARG A 605 1.57 -15.10 1.67
N GLN A 606 2.48 -15.01 2.64
CA GLN A 606 2.31 -15.70 3.93
C GLN A 606 1.09 -15.17 4.68
N ILE A 607 0.89 -13.84 4.74
CA ILE A 607 -0.32 -13.25 5.34
C ILE A 607 -1.57 -13.72 4.62
N GLU A 608 -1.56 -13.68 3.29
CA GLU A 608 -2.69 -14.10 2.46
C GLU A 608 -3.04 -15.57 2.71
N THR A 609 -2.08 -16.47 2.58
CA THR A 609 -2.31 -17.92 2.70
C THR A 609 -2.60 -18.40 4.12
N LYS A 610 -1.96 -17.80 5.13
CA LYS A 610 -2.08 -18.25 6.53
C LYS A 610 -3.17 -17.53 7.31
N LEU A 611 -3.46 -16.25 7.04
CA LEU A 611 -4.42 -15.48 7.84
C LEU A 611 -5.77 -15.25 7.16
N MET A 612 -5.82 -15.03 5.84
CA MET A 612 -7.08 -14.64 5.18
C MET A 612 -8.11 -15.76 5.23
N GLY A 613 -9.32 -15.43 5.70
CA GLY A 613 -10.40 -16.40 5.92
C GLY A 613 -10.12 -17.45 7.00
N LYS A 614 -9.00 -17.38 7.73
CA LYS A 614 -8.61 -18.34 8.78
C LYS A 614 -8.82 -17.82 10.20
N ILE A 615 -9.15 -16.54 10.38
CA ILE A 615 -9.39 -15.94 11.69
C ILE A 615 -10.79 -15.30 11.68
N PRO A 616 -11.62 -15.50 12.72
CA PRO A 616 -12.95 -14.92 12.77
C PRO A 616 -12.94 -13.39 12.78
N GLU A 617 -11.91 -12.77 13.36
CA GLU A 617 -11.69 -11.33 13.31
C GLU A 617 -10.94 -10.88 12.03
N ALA A 618 -11.66 -10.83 10.90
CA ALA A 618 -11.13 -10.40 9.58
C ALA A 618 -10.38 -9.04 9.62
N ILE A 619 -10.71 -8.16 10.56
CA ILE A 619 -10.01 -6.88 10.77
C ILE A 619 -8.50 -7.06 11.04
N ILE A 620 -8.08 -8.15 11.69
CA ILE A 620 -6.66 -8.40 12.00
C ILE A 620 -5.90 -8.76 10.72
N SER A 621 -6.40 -9.73 9.96
CA SER A 621 -5.77 -10.22 8.73
C SER A 621 -5.75 -9.15 7.64
N THR A 622 -6.88 -8.46 7.43
CA THR A 622 -7.00 -7.37 6.44
C THR A 622 -6.13 -6.17 6.78
N THR A 623 -6.00 -5.81 8.06
CA THR A 623 -5.09 -4.72 8.48
C THR A 623 -3.63 -5.10 8.23
N LEU A 624 -3.18 -6.29 8.65
CA LEU A 624 -1.79 -6.70 8.41
C LEU A 624 -1.47 -6.79 6.92
N TYR A 625 -2.40 -7.31 6.12
CA TYR A 625 -2.26 -7.35 4.68
C TYR A 625 -2.20 -5.95 4.06
N ALA A 626 -3.07 -5.02 4.46
CA ALA A 626 -3.09 -3.67 3.89
C ALA A 626 -1.75 -2.95 4.10
N TYR A 627 -1.17 -3.05 5.30
CA TYR A 627 0.15 -2.49 5.59
C TYR A 627 1.26 -3.19 4.81
N LYS A 628 1.24 -4.52 4.71
CA LYS A 628 2.28 -5.25 3.98
C LYS A 628 2.19 -5.05 2.48
N PHE A 629 0.97 -4.97 1.94
CA PHE A 629 0.72 -4.67 0.54
C PHE A 629 1.25 -3.30 0.15
N GLU A 630 1.00 -2.26 0.96
CA GLU A 630 1.54 -0.92 0.71
C GLU A 630 3.07 -0.89 0.83
N ALA A 631 3.64 -1.56 1.84
CA ALA A 631 5.10 -1.68 1.99
C ALA A 631 5.74 -2.34 0.76
N TYR A 632 5.14 -3.43 0.27
CA TYR A 632 5.54 -4.12 -0.95
C TYR A 632 5.44 -3.22 -2.18
N GLN A 633 4.28 -2.57 -2.39
CA GLN A 633 4.04 -1.69 -3.52
C GLN A 633 5.04 -0.54 -3.58
N ARG A 634 5.37 0.10 -2.45
CA ARG A 634 6.37 1.18 -2.42
C ARG A 634 7.78 0.68 -2.73
N ALA A 635 8.18 -0.46 -2.18
CA ALA A 635 9.48 -1.07 -2.49
C ALA A 635 9.59 -1.45 -3.97
N GLN A 636 8.55 -2.07 -4.53
CA GLN A 636 8.50 -2.45 -5.95
C GLN A 636 8.52 -1.21 -6.87
N ARG A 637 7.76 -0.16 -6.54
CA ARG A 637 7.77 1.11 -7.29
C ARG A 637 9.15 1.76 -7.24
N LEU A 638 9.82 1.77 -6.09
CA LEU A 638 11.18 2.30 -5.96
C LEU A 638 12.17 1.51 -6.83
N TYR A 639 12.11 0.17 -6.77
CA TYR A 639 12.96 -0.71 -7.57
C TYR A 639 12.80 -0.45 -9.08
N ILE A 640 11.55 -0.44 -9.58
CA ILE A 640 11.25 -0.17 -10.98
C ILE A 640 11.69 1.26 -11.37
N TRP A 641 11.47 2.23 -10.48
CA TRP A 641 11.86 3.62 -10.72
C TRP A 641 13.38 3.76 -10.86
N ILE A 642 14.17 3.15 -9.97
CA ILE A 642 15.64 3.16 -10.03
C ILE A 642 16.12 2.49 -11.32
N GLN A 643 15.57 1.32 -11.67
CA GLN A 643 15.90 0.66 -12.94
C GLN A 643 15.63 1.54 -14.16
N LYS A 644 14.48 2.23 -14.18
CA LYS A 644 14.11 3.14 -15.25
C LYS A 644 15.09 4.31 -15.35
N GLN A 645 15.54 4.88 -14.22
CA GLN A 645 16.53 5.96 -14.24
C GLN A 645 17.91 5.48 -14.71
N LEU A 646 18.34 4.30 -14.30
CA LEU A 646 19.62 3.69 -14.72
C LEU A 646 19.64 3.35 -16.22
N ALA A 647 18.49 2.97 -16.80
CA ALA A 647 18.38 2.63 -18.22
C ALA A 647 18.44 3.84 -19.18
N HIS A 648 18.43 5.09 -18.69
CA HIS A 648 18.52 6.27 -19.57
C HIS A 648 19.92 6.46 -20.16
N ASP A 649 20.05 7.03 -21.36
CA ASP A 649 21.37 7.26 -21.98
C ASP A 649 22.20 8.35 -21.28
N HIS A 650 21.57 9.28 -20.57
CA HIS A 650 22.25 10.46 -20.02
C HIS A 650 22.75 10.23 -18.57
N PRO A 651 24.07 10.39 -18.28
CA PRO A 651 24.64 10.11 -16.95
C PRO A 651 24.04 10.96 -15.83
N LYS A 652 23.71 12.23 -16.10
CA LYS A 652 23.02 13.12 -15.15
C LYS A 652 21.67 12.58 -14.64
N ARG A 653 20.92 11.80 -15.46
CA ARG A 653 19.68 11.14 -15.02
C ARG A 653 19.98 9.89 -14.20
N ARG A 654 20.95 9.08 -14.61
CA ARG A 654 21.40 7.91 -13.83
C ARG A 654 21.90 8.31 -12.45
N ALA A 655 22.62 9.42 -12.33
CA ALA A 655 23.08 9.96 -11.04
C ALA A 655 21.94 10.30 -10.06
N GLN A 656 20.72 10.62 -10.54
CA GLN A 656 19.56 10.82 -9.66
C GLN A 656 19.14 9.54 -8.96
N ALA A 657 19.33 8.38 -9.62
CA ALA A 657 19.12 7.08 -8.98
C ALA A 657 20.07 6.90 -7.79
N GLY A 658 21.33 7.35 -7.91
CA GLY A 658 22.31 7.35 -6.82
C GLY A 658 21.86 8.16 -5.64
N TRP A 659 21.38 9.39 -5.87
CA TRP A 659 20.86 10.24 -4.80
C TRP A 659 19.63 9.65 -4.10
N VAL A 660 18.71 9.04 -4.84
CA VAL A 660 17.53 8.38 -4.27
C VAL A 660 17.92 7.13 -3.48
N ALA A 661 18.83 6.31 -4.00
CA ALA A 661 19.35 5.14 -3.29
C ALA A 661 20.01 5.55 -1.96
N LEU A 662 20.83 6.61 -1.96
CA LEU A 662 21.47 7.11 -0.74
C LEU A 662 20.47 7.62 0.28
N ALA A 663 19.41 8.29 -0.17
CA ALA A 663 18.35 8.77 0.69
C ALA A 663 17.52 7.63 1.33
N GLN A 664 17.64 6.40 0.86
CA GLN A 664 16.97 5.22 1.40
C GLN A 664 17.94 4.22 2.05
N ALA A 665 19.25 4.42 1.89
CA ALA A 665 20.29 3.53 2.39
C ALA A 665 20.31 3.42 3.92
N ASP A 666 19.85 4.44 4.64
CA ASP A 666 19.79 4.45 6.10
C ASP A 666 18.79 3.44 6.70
N GLN A 667 17.94 2.85 5.84
CA GLN A 667 17.01 1.79 6.20
C GLN A 667 17.58 0.39 5.97
N PHE A 668 18.84 0.26 5.57
CA PHE A 668 19.50 -1.02 5.28
C PHE A 668 20.76 -1.19 6.11
N ILE A 669 21.14 -2.44 6.36
CA ILE A 669 22.39 -2.79 7.04
C ILE A 669 23.26 -3.74 6.20
N SER A 670 24.51 -3.33 5.94
CA SER A 670 25.49 -4.14 5.22
C SER A 670 26.92 -3.59 5.41
N ILE A 671 27.91 -4.49 5.40
CA ILE A 671 29.33 -4.11 5.43
C ILE A 671 29.69 -3.32 4.17
N GLU A 672 29.27 -3.81 3.00
CA GLU A 672 29.52 -3.20 1.69
C GLU A 672 28.84 -1.82 1.60
N LEU A 673 27.63 -1.69 2.13
CA LEU A 673 26.94 -0.40 2.22
C LEU A 673 27.77 0.63 3.00
N LYS A 674 28.32 0.23 4.16
CA LYS A 674 29.20 1.08 4.98
C LYS A 674 30.44 1.50 4.20
N GLN A 675 31.02 0.61 3.40
CA GLN A 675 32.20 0.90 2.57
C GLN A 675 31.87 1.86 1.41
N HIS A 676 30.82 1.58 0.63
CA HIS A 676 30.39 2.42 -0.49
C HIS A 676 30.01 3.83 -0.03
N VAL A 677 29.26 3.94 1.07
CA VAL A 677 28.88 5.25 1.66
C VAL A 677 30.11 6.01 2.14
N ARG A 678 31.07 5.36 2.79
CA ARG A 678 32.34 6.00 3.20
C ARG A 678 33.16 6.49 2.02
N GLN A 679 33.31 5.68 0.98
CA GLN A 679 34.02 6.04 -0.25
C GLN A 679 33.37 7.25 -0.92
N LEU A 680 32.04 7.20 -1.11
CA LEU A 680 31.31 8.29 -1.74
C LEU A 680 31.39 9.58 -0.92
N ASN A 681 31.28 9.49 0.42
CA ASN A 681 31.42 10.64 1.30
C ASN A 681 32.82 11.27 1.23
N ALA A 682 33.88 10.47 1.15
CA ALA A 682 35.24 10.97 1.00
C ALA A 682 35.41 11.74 -0.31
N GLU A 683 34.89 11.21 -1.42
CA GLU A 683 34.99 11.86 -2.74
C GLU A 683 34.09 13.10 -2.86
N LEU A 684 32.92 13.08 -2.23
CA LEU A 684 32.04 14.26 -2.11
C LEU A 684 32.68 15.37 -1.26
N GLN A 685 33.43 15.01 -0.21
CA GLN A 685 34.19 15.96 0.61
C GLN A 685 35.36 16.57 -0.18
N LYS A 686 36.11 15.76 -0.93
CA LYS A 686 37.17 16.27 -1.83
C LYS A 686 36.60 17.22 -2.88
N TYR A 687 35.49 16.83 -3.52
CA TYR A 687 34.78 17.70 -4.45
C TYR A 687 34.41 19.02 -3.78
N LYS A 688 33.80 18.98 -2.58
CA LYS A 688 33.45 20.18 -1.79
C LYS A 688 34.66 21.05 -1.45
N GLN A 689 35.82 20.47 -1.13
CA GLN A 689 37.04 21.22 -0.82
C GLN A 689 37.65 21.90 -2.05
N MET A 690 37.78 21.16 -3.16
CA MET A 690 38.25 21.68 -4.46
C MET A 690 37.37 22.80 -4.99
N SER A 691 36.11 22.75 -4.60
CA SER A 691 35.12 23.68 -5.04
C SER A 691 35.09 24.93 -4.14
N GLN A 692 35.24 24.78 -2.82
CA GLN A 692 35.38 25.88 -1.84
C GLN A 692 36.71 26.64 -1.94
N HIS A 693 37.82 26.01 -2.35
CA HIS A 693 39.11 26.69 -2.53
C HIS A 693 39.06 27.85 -3.53
N ALA A 694 38.03 27.92 -4.39
CA ALA A 694 37.81 29.00 -5.32
C ALA A 694 37.12 30.25 -4.75
N GLU A 695 36.51 30.17 -3.55
CA GLU A 695 35.97 31.36 -2.87
C GLU A 695 37.07 32.17 -2.15
N LYS A 696 38.29 31.60 -1.98
CA LYS A 696 39.41 32.21 -1.23
C LYS A 696 40.60 32.61 -2.10
N LEU A 697 40.41 33.06 -3.35
CA LEU A 697 41.46 33.81 -4.03
C LEU A 697 41.43 35.27 -3.51
N PRO A 698 42.55 35.83 -3.01
CA PRO A 698 42.58 37.23 -2.59
C PRO A 698 42.45 38.16 -3.81
N ASP A 699 41.75 39.28 -3.63
CA ASP A 699 41.73 40.42 -4.54
C ASP A 699 43.17 40.90 -4.81
N LEU A 700 43.77 40.46 -5.90
CA LEU A 700 44.96 41.08 -6.50
C LEU A 700 44.51 42.17 -7.47
N GLU A 701 43.82 43.19 -6.95
CA GLU A 701 43.59 44.46 -7.65
C GLU A 701 43.89 45.64 -6.71
N GLN A 702 45.15 45.77 -6.28
CA GLN A 702 45.70 47.05 -5.85
C GLN A 702 47.17 47.13 -6.24
N GLN A 703 47.43 47.39 -7.53
CA GLN A 703 48.67 48.02 -8.01
C GLN A 703 48.46 48.50 -9.45
N ALA A 704 47.78 49.63 -9.60
CA ALA A 704 47.94 50.47 -10.79
C ALA A 704 49.06 51.48 -10.49
N PRO A 705 50.07 51.68 -11.36
CA PRO A 705 51.03 52.76 -11.19
C PRO A 705 50.35 54.10 -11.50
N ASN A 706 50.59 55.07 -10.62
CA ASN A 706 50.32 56.48 -10.84
C ASN A 706 51.01 56.95 -12.12
N ASP A 707 50.26 57.50 -13.07
CA ASP A 707 50.78 58.54 -13.96
C ASP A 707 49.81 59.71 -13.98
N ALA A 708 50.38 60.85 -13.61
CA ALA A 708 49.74 62.13 -13.38
C ALA A 708 49.38 62.83 -14.69
N ASN A 709 48.28 63.60 -14.67
CA ASN A 709 48.25 64.90 -15.34
C ASN A 709 47.36 65.89 -14.55
N PRO A 710 47.73 67.17 -14.46
CA PRO A 710 47.18 68.13 -13.50
C PRO A 710 45.95 68.91 -14.03
N PRO A 711 45.27 69.70 -13.18
CA PRO A 711 43.89 70.12 -13.42
C PRO A 711 43.81 71.39 -14.28
N TYR A 712 42.84 71.45 -15.19
CA TYR A 712 42.44 72.70 -15.84
C TYR A 712 41.08 73.17 -15.29
N SER A 713 41.16 74.27 -14.56
CA SER A 713 40.07 75.19 -14.21
C SER A 713 39.66 76.03 -15.42
N ILE A 714 38.36 76.20 -15.65
CA ILE A 714 37.82 77.22 -16.55
C ILE A 714 37.24 78.35 -15.69
N GLN A 715 37.84 79.54 -15.82
CA GLN A 715 37.18 80.83 -15.61
C GLN A 715 36.80 81.42 -17.00
N ALA A 716 35.65 82.09 -17.02
CA ALA A 716 35.04 82.98 -18.04
C ALA A 716 35.87 83.29 -19.31
N ILE A 717 35.33 83.12 -20.52
CA ILE A 717 34.32 83.93 -21.23
C ILE A 717 33.79 83.07 -22.39
#